data_AF-A0A914GUU2-F1
#
_entry.id   AF-A0A914GUU2-F1
#
_cell.length_a   1.000
_cell.length_b   1.000
_cell.length_c   1.000
_cell.angle_alpha   90.00
_cell.angle_beta   90.00
_cell.angle_gamma   90.00
#
_symmetry.space_group_name_H-M   'P 1'
#
loop_
_entity.id
_entity.type
_entity.pdbx_description
1 polymer ?
#
loop_
_entity_poly.entity_id
_entity_poly.type
_entity_poly.pdbx_seq_one_letter_code
_entity_poly.pdbx_strand_id
1 'polypeptide(L)'
;MERENVPIIFNFNLNSFCPLEAITERQNCSECGRKRMYFCYDCKIYVGSVGSMAPRVELPLRVDIVKHRHELNSKSTAIHALLISPTQTRMFDKFEEVPNYALEAPNSENVVVLFPSKNSLSIEQFVRENGPIRRIVVLDSTWNTVGQLKNIPNLAKLPWVHLRRHTTNYWRPQNGLSPDHLATIEAIYYACLECRETERNWGNKMRRERLGGGGERDDEAEEEEERGEDKNGRKDDDDLDNLLFWFYFFRNMVMRPDPSQLRRYQLSPRKGPVSALGSIHCVRRQWRFLLLLVALLSVTFTFGFWTFQSDGSVSPPYNKLEQFVSIGDAFANSSTRKNVTNGAITTIQSSTAFIGISESHSDNKTRFFGGTPTAKALETNFLKNATETANASQIFVNPPRQSNNSFLSICADPPPGLVGPIPVWMDEPGFNELSKLYPRVRTGGHNWPDNCTARHRVAIIVPYRDRETHLRIFLHNLHFLLTKQQLDYAIFVVEQANNQTFNRGKLMNVGFVEASLLYDWQCFIFHDVDLLPEDDRNLYSCPEHPRHMSAAVDKFNYVLPYAQIFGGATAMTREQFARVNGFSNDYWGWGGEDDDIANRISYAGYKISRYPKIIARYKMIKHEQERMNPKNDCRWDILGKTKQRWRHDGLSSLNYTVLTTTFHRLYTNIVVDLLERDSRSALADEHISQKPRKGC
;
A
#
# COMPACT_ATOMS: atom_id res chain seq x y z
N MET A 1 -12.04 -17.48 -17.16
CA MET A 1 -12.36 -16.30 -17.99
C MET A 1 -11.51 -15.15 -17.49
N GLU A 2 -10.97 -14.36 -18.43
CA GLU A 2 -10.27 -13.08 -18.29
C GLU A 2 -9.27 -12.90 -17.13
N ARG A 3 -7.99 -12.81 -17.50
CA ARG A 3 -6.89 -12.37 -16.64
C ARG A 3 -6.97 -10.85 -16.52
N GLU A 4 -7.13 -10.32 -15.32
CA GLU A 4 -6.82 -8.91 -15.07
C GLU A 4 -5.30 -8.77 -14.99
N ASN A 5 -4.68 -8.33 -16.09
CA ASN A 5 -3.29 -7.88 -16.06
C ASN A 5 -3.21 -6.60 -15.20
N VAL A 6 -2.83 -6.77 -13.93
CA VAL A 6 -2.43 -5.65 -13.06
C VAL A 6 -1.01 -5.23 -13.46
N PRO A 7 -0.78 -3.97 -13.87
CA PRO A 7 0.51 -3.62 -14.46
C PRO A 7 1.70 -3.52 -13.52
N ILE A 8 2.86 -3.64 -14.17
CA ILE A 8 4.19 -3.53 -13.58
C ILE A 8 4.47 -2.05 -13.26
N ILE A 9 4.01 -1.59 -12.09
CA ILE A 9 4.34 -0.27 -11.51
C ILE A 9 5.22 -0.39 -10.25
N PHE A 10 5.51 -1.61 -9.80
CA PHE A 10 5.99 -1.86 -8.43
C PHE A 10 7.51 -1.93 -8.25
N ASN A 11 8.27 -1.29 -9.14
CA ASN A 11 9.72 -1.09 -9.00
C ASN A 11 10.12 0.39 -8.81
N PHE A 12 9.14 1.30 -8.66
CA PHE A 12 9.36 2.73 -8.83
C PHE A 12 9.24 3.53 -7.52
N ASN A 13 10.05 4.59 -7.40
CA ASN A 13 10.12 5.48 -6.23
C ASN A 13 9.06 6.60 -6.34
N LEU A 14 7.80 6.21 -6.19
CA LEU A 14 6.65 7.07 -6.48
C LEU A 14 6.36 8.11 -5.38
N ASN A 15 5.94 9.31 -5.79
CA ASN A 15 5.55 10.37 -4.85
C ASN A 15 4.27 10.00 -4.08
N SER A 16 4.20 10.39 -2.80
CA SER A 16 3.02 10.12 -1.97
C SER A 16 1.78 10.88 -2.46
N PHE A 17 0.79 10.12 -2.92
CA PHE A 17 -0.51 10.62 -3.39
C PHE A 17 -1.57 10.72 -2.28
N CYS A 18 -1.28 10.26 -1.06
CA CYS A 18 -2.19 10.29 0.09
C CYS A 18 -2.85 11.67 0.36
N PRO A 19 -2.20 12.83 0.10
CA PRO A 19 -2.88 14.13 0.23
C PRO A 19 -4.12 14.29 -0.67
N LEU A 20 -4.19 13.60 -1.82
CA LEU A 20 -5.35 13.65 -2.70
C LEU A 20 -6.56 12.87 -2.18
N GLU A 21 -6.34 11.85 -1.34
CA GLU A 21 -7.41 11.03 -0.76
C GLU A 21 -8.26 11.81 0.26
N ALA A 22 -7.72 12.92 0.78
CA ALA A 22 -8.46 13.85 1.63
C ALA A 22 -9.48 14.71 0.86
N ILE A 23 -9.45 14.73 -0.47
CA ILE A 23 -10.34 15.54 -1.30
C ILE A 23 -11.60 14.73 -1.64
N THR A 24 -12.68 14.95 -0.88
CA THR A 24 -13.94 14.21 -0.99
C THR A 24 -15.00 14.90 -1.87
N GLU A 25 -14.85 16.19 -2.15
CA GLU A 25 -15.85 17.00 -2.86
C GLU A 25 -15.33 17.64 -4.16
N ARG A 26 -16.22 17.82 -5.14
CA ARG A 26 -15.90 18.49 -6.41
C ARG A 26 -15.78 20.00 -6.23
N GLN A 27 -14.64 20.53 -6.62
CA GLN A 27 -14.29 21.95 -6.60
C GLN A 27 -14.55 22.61 -7.96
N ASN A 28 -14.71 23.94 -8.00
CA ASN A 28 -14.86 24.69 -9.25
C ASN A 28 -13.50 24.89 -9.91
N CYS A 29 -13.38 24.62 -11.21
CA CYS A 29 -12.23 25.03 -12.02
C CYS A 29 -12.07 26.57 -11.99
N SER A 30 -10.84 27.07 -11.78
CA SER A 30 -10.55 28.52 -11.77
C SER A 30 -10.90 29.19 -13.09
N GLU A 31 -10.58 28.54 -14.21
CA GLU A 31 -10.72 29.13 -15.55
C GLU A 31 -12.16 29.13 -16.09
N CYS A 32 -12.92 28.05 -15.84
CA CYS A 32 -14.22 27.83 -16.51
C CYS A 32 -15.39 27.61 -15.55
N GLY A 33 -15.17 27.69 -14.24
CA GLY A 33 -16.20 27.50 -13.20
C GLY A 33 -16.80 26.09 -13.09
N ARG A 34 -16.55 25.19 -14.03
CA ARG A 34 -17.11 23.83 -14.05
C ARG A 34 -16.63 23.02 -12.84
N LYS A 35 -17.55 22.31 -12.17
CA LYS A 35 -17.23 21.40 -11.06
C LYS A 35 -16.43 20.18 -11.55
N ARG A 36 -15.26 19.96 -10.94
CA ARG A 36 -14.29 18.90 -11.25
C ARG A 36 -13.78 18.31 -9.94
N MET A 37 -13.23 17.10 -10.00
CA MET A 37 -12.74 16.41 -8.81
C MET A 37 -11.28 16.76 -8.53
N TYR A 38 -10.40 16.52 -9.51
CA TYR A 38 -8.95 16.70 -9.34
C TYR A 38 -8.32 17.64 -10.38
N PHE A 39 -8.75 17.52 -11.64
CA PHE A 39 -8.31 18.37 -12.74
C PHE A 39 -9.48 18.67 -13.68
N CYS A 40 -9.38 19.78 -14.41
CA CYS A 40 -10.30 20.13 -15.47
C CYS A 40 -9.74 19.67 -16.81
N TYR A 41 -10.33 18.62 -17.39
CA TYR A 41 -9.94 18.14 -18.72
C TYR A 41 -10.22 19.14 -19.86
N ASP A 42 -11.09 20.14 -19.65
CA ASP A 42 -11.34 21.20 -20.64
C ASP A 42 -10.23 22.26 -20.61
N CYS A 43 -9.85 22.72 -19.41
CA CYS A 43 -8.85 23.78 -19.21
C CYS A 43 -7.43 23.25 -19.02
N LYS A 44 -7.27 21.92 -18.94
CA LYS A 44 -6.00 21.20 -18.80
C LYS A 44 -5.17 21.62 -17.57
N ILE A 45 -5.85 21.99 -16.48
CA ILE A 45 -5.25 22.38 -15.20
C ILE A 45 -5.78 21.54 -14.03
N TYR A 46 -5.00 21.46 -12.95
CA TYR A 46 -5.48 21.00 -11.65
C TYR A 46 -6.52 21.94 -11.06
N VAL A 47 -7.35 21.44 -10.14
CA VAL A 47 -8.38 22.22 -9.45
C VAL A 47 -8.07 22.32 -7.96
N GLY A 48 -8.28 23.51 -7.39
CA GLY A 48 -7.98 23.80 -5.98
C GLY A 48 -6.53 23.50 -5.62
N SER A 49 -6.31 22.85 -4.47
CA SER A 49 -4.98 22.52 -3.96
C SER A 49 -4.28 21.36 -4.66
N VAL A 50 -4.95 20.64 -5.58
CA VAL A 50 -4.42 19.41 -6.21
C VAL A 50 -3.06 19.65 -6.89
N GLY A 51 -2.87 20.82 -7.52
CA GLY A 51 -1.60 21.14 -8.18
C GLY A 51 -0.40 21.32 -7.25
N SER A 52 -0.63 21.53 -5.95
CA SER A 52 0.43 21.54 -4.91
C SER A 52 0.72 20.15 -4.33
N MET A 53 -0.17 19.19 -4.58
CA MET A 53 -0.09 17.79 -4.12
C MET A 53 0.36 16.84 -5.24
N ALA A 54 0.37 17.31 -6.49
CA ALA A 54 0.80 16.55 -7.64
C ALA A 54 2.34 16.50 -7.74
N PRO A 55 2.92 15.35 -8.15
CA PRO A 55 4.32 15.33 -8.56
C PRO A 55 4.52 16.26 -9.76
N ARG A 56 5.72 16.85 -9.84
CA ARG A 56 6.27 17.36 -11.10
C ARG A 56 7.31 16.36 -11.56
N VAL A 57 7.33 16.08 -12.85
CA VAL A 57 8.28 15.17 -13.48
C VAL A 57 9.02 15.94 -14.55
N GLU A 58 10.34 15.87 -14.53
CA GLU A 58 11.16 16.35 -15.64
C GLU A 58 11.30 15.24 -16.69
N LEU A 59 10.87 15.52 -17.91
CA LEU A 59 10.97 14.59 -19.03
C LEU A 59 12.37 14.72 -19.69
N PRO A 60 12.96 13.62 -20.20
CA PRO A 60 14.25 13.68 -20.91
C PRO A 60 14.19 14.45 -22.24
N LEU A 61 12.98 14.73 -22.74
CA LEU A 61 12.68 15.36 -24.01
C LEU A 61 11.36 16.14 -23.94
N ARG A 62 11.17 17.11 -24.83
CA ARG A 62 9.90 17.86 -24.93
C ARG A 62 8.84 17.04 -25.67
N VAL A 63 7.59 17.12 -25.22
CA VAL A 63 6.48 16.32 -25.76
C VAL A 63 5.38 17.23 -26.31
N ASP A 64 5.14 17.15 -27.62
CA ASP A 64 4.10 17.92 -28.30
C ASP A 64 2.95 17.01 -28.71
N ILE A 65 1.81 17.11 -28.02
CA ILE A 65 0.63 16.26 -28.22
C ILE A 65 -0.29 16.91 -29.25
N VAL A 66 -0.51 16.25 -30.38
CA VAL A 66 -1.48 16.68 -31.41
C VAL A 66 -2.75 15.83 -31.28
N LYS A 67 -3.82 16.42 -30.79
CA LYS A 67 -5.07 15.71 -30.50
C LYS A 67 -6.05 15.79 -31.67
N HIS A 68 -6.75 14.70 -31.93
CA HIS A 68 -7.81 14.68 -32.94
C HIS A 68 -9.09 15.42 -32.48
N ARG A 69 -9.71 16.16 -33.41
CA ARG A 69 -10.92 16.95 -33.19
C ARG A 69 -12.13 16.17 -32.65
N HIS A 70 -12.20 14.86 -32.88
CA HIS A 70 -13.29 14.00 -32.40
C HIS A 70 -12.92 13.22 -31.14
N GLU A 71 -11.67 13.29 -30.68
CA GLU A 71 -11.28 12.71 -29.40
C GLU A 71 -11.87 13.54 -28.25
N LEU A 72 -12.37 12.90 -27.20
CA LEU A 72 -13.00 13.59 -26.08
C LEU A 72 -11.95 13.94 -25.04
N ASN A 73 -11.89 15.19 -24.60
CA ASN A 73 -10.94 15.61 -23.56
C ASN A 73 -11.09 14.78 -22.26
N SER A 74 -12.30 14.35 -21.91
CA SER A 74 -12.57 13.46 -20.77
C SER A 74 -12.13 11.99 -20.97
N LYS A 75 -11.59 11.64 -22.14
CA LYS A 75 -11.05 10.31 -22.49
C LYS A 75 -9.58 10.33 -22.89
N SER A 76 -9.05 11.51 -23.28
CA SER A 76 -7.64 11.68 -23.61
C SER A 76 -6.74 11.31 -22.43
N THR A 77 -5.89 10.32 -22.64
CA THR A 77 -4.88 9.92 -21.64
C THR A 77 -3.68 10.87 -21.64
N ALA A 78 -3.46 11.58 -22.74
CA ALA A 78 -2.30 12.45 -22.95
C ALA A 78 -2.30 13.71 -22.06
N ILE A 79 -3.48 14.17 -21.61
CA ILE A 79 -3.61 15.31 -20.67
C ILE A 79 -2.77 15.11 -19.40
N HIS A 80 -2.55 13.87 -18.97
CA HIS A 80 -1.76 13.58 -17.77
C HIS A 80 -0.29 13.97 -17.91
N ALA A 81 0.31 13.85 -19.10
CA ALA A 81 1.68 14.33 -19.33
C ALA A 81 1.76 15.87 -19.19
N LEU A 82 0.78 16.59 -19.74
CA LEU A 82 0.69 18.05 -19.63
C LEU A 82 0.49 18.52 -18.18
N LEU A 83 -0.30 17.79 -17.39
CA LEU A 83 -0.56 18.15 -15.99
C LEU A 83 0.66 17.95 -15.07
N ILE A 84 1.47 16.93 -15.33
CA ILE A 84 2.64 16.57 -14.48
C ILE A 84 3.90 17.33 -14.94
N SER A 85 4.06 17.52 -16.25
CA SER A 85 5.23 18.16 -16.88
C SER A 85 4.85 19.38 -17.74
N PRO A 86 4.17 20.41 -17.19
CA PRO A 86 3.61 21.53 -17.95
C PRO A 86 4.64 22.44 -18.63
N THR A 87 5.91 22.39 -18.21
CA THR A 87 7.02 23.18 -18.80
C THR A 87 7.65 22.52 -20.02
N GLN A 88 7.46 21.21 -20.21
CA GLN A 88 8.07 20.43 -21.30
C GLN A 88 7.02 19.74 -22.20
N THR A 89 5.74 19.82 -21.86
CA THR A 89 4.64 19.25 -22.64
C THR A 89 3.73 20.34 -23.20
N ARG A 90 3.33 20.26 -24.47
CA ARG A 90 2.24 21.07 -25.06
C ARG A 90 1.16 20.18 -25.64
N MET A 91 -0.06 20.71 -25.80
CA MET A 91 -1.19 19.95 -26.32
C MET A 91 -2.11 20.81 -27.21
N PHE A 92 -2.09 20.51 -28.50
CA PHE A 92 -2.83 21.21 -29.56
C PHE A 92 -4.18 20.52 -29.79
N ASP A 93 -5.28 21.27 -29.66
CA ASP A 93 -6.64 20.76 -29.92
C ASP A 93 -7.11 21.03 -31.37
N LYS A 94 -6.46 21.98 -32.06
CA LYS A 94 -6.71 22.29 -33.46
C LYS A 94 -5.45 22.06 -34.31
N PHE A 95 -5.62 21.75 -35.59
CA PHE A 95 -4.50 21.41 -36.47
C PHE A 95 -3.73 22.66 -36.91
N GLU A 96 -4.41 23.80 -36.93
CA GLU A 96 -3.88 25.12 -37.24
C GLU A 96 -2.96 25.67 -36.13
N GLU A 97 -3.07 25.13 -34.92
CA GLU A 97 -2.25 25.48 -33.76
C GLU A 97 -0.92 24.68 -33.72
N VAL A 98 -0.80 23.61 -34.52
CA VAL A 98 0.41 22.78 -34.59
C VAL A 98 1.53 23.60 -35.27
N PRO A 99 2.67 23.84 -34.60
CA PRO A 99 3.69 24.75 -35.12
C PRO A 99 4.43 24.18 -36.34
N ASN A 100 5.01 25.07 -37.14
CA ASN A 100 5.95 24.67 -38.17
C ASN A 100 7.33 24.46 -37.52
N TYR A 101 7.63 23.22 -37.16
CA TYR A 101 8.86 22.84 -36.47
C TYR A 101 10.15 23.21 -37.23
N ALA A 102 10.11 23.33 -38.56
CA ALA A 102 11.26 23.80 -39.35
C ALA A 102 11.58 25.31 -39.18
N LEU A 103 10.69 26.07 -38.52
CA LEU A 103 10.90 27.47 -38.15
C LEU A 103 11.07 27.66 -36.64
N GLU A 104 10.39 26.84 -35.83
CA GLU A 104 10.37 26.98 -34.36
C GLU A 104 11.55 26.25 -33.68
N ALA A 105 12.00 25.12 -34.23
CA ALA A 105 13.02 24.28 -33.62
C ALA A 105 14.36 24.44 -34.36
N PRO A 106 15.48 24.72 -33.66
CA PRO A 106 16.81 24.57 -34.23
C PRO A 106 17.02 23.15 -34.78
N ASN A 107 17.85 22.99 -35.81
CA ASN A 107 18.20 21.65 -36.34
C ASN A 107 18.74 20.70 -35.26
N SER A 108 19.33 21.24 -34.18
CA SER A 108 19.82 20.48 -33.02
C SER A 108 18.74 19.97 -32.05
N GLU A 109 17.46 20.31 -32.22
CA GLU A 109 16.37 19.72 -31.43
C GLU A 109 15.93 18.34 -31.93
N ASN A 110 16.26 17.95 -33.17
CA ASN A 110 15.92 16.64 -33.75
C ASN A 110 14.44 16.25 -33.50
N VAL A 111 13.52 17.02 -34.07
CA VAL A 111 12.08 16.83 -33.86
C VAL A 111 11.58 15.62 -34.65
N VAL A 112 10.93 14.67 -33.98
CA VAL A 112 10.41 13.43 -34.60
C VAL A 112 8.92 13.21 -34.32
N VAL A 113 8.21 12.52 -35.21
CA VAL A 113 6.81 12.10 -35.02
C VAL A 113 6.76 10.64 -34.56
N LEU A 114 6.12 10.40 -33.41
CA LEU A 114 5.94 9.05 -32.87
C LEU A 114 4.72 8.36 -33.51
N PHE A 115 4.96 7.52 -34.50
CA PHE A 115 3.91 6.68 -35.10
C PHE A 115 4.49 5.49 -35.89
N PRO A 116 4.03 4.24 -35.65
CA PRO A 116 4.50 3.06 -36.38
C PRO A 116 3.99 3.05 -37.83
N SER A 117 4.89 3.37 -38.78
CA SER A 117 4.61 3.34 -40.22
C SER A 117 5.63 2.47 -40.96
N LYS A 118 5.35 2.10 -42.21
CA LYS A 118 6.29 1.31 -43.03
C LYS A 118 7.66 1.98 -43.22
N ASN A 119 7.72 3.30 -43.08
CA ASN A 119 8.92 4.12 -43.31
C ASN A 119 9.44 4.78 -42.01
N SER A 120 8.93 4.39 -40.83
CA SER A 120 9.44 4.94 -39.57
C SER A 120 10.68 4.18 -39.09
N LEU A 121 11.70 4.90 -38.66
CA LEU A 121 12.91 4.32 -38.05
C LEU A 121 12.63 3.90 -36.60
N SER A 122 13.43 3.01 -36.01
CA SER A 122 13.42 2.86 -34.54
C SER A 122 14.06 4.09 -33.90
N ILE A 123 13.73 4.37 -32.62
CA ILE A 123 14.40 5.45 -31.86
C ILE A 123 15.92 5.25 -31.87
N GLU A 124 16.39 4.02 -31.64
CA GLU A 124 17.80 3.64 -31.68
C GLU A 124 18.45 3.99 -33.03
N GLN A 125 17.82 3.58 -34.14
CA GLN A 125 18.34 3.85 -35.47
C GLN A 125 18.39 5.35 -35.77
N PHE A 126 17.32 6.08 -35.44
CA PHE A 126 17.26 7.52 -35.67
C PHE A 126 18.38 8.25 -34.91
N VAL A 127 18.57 7.95 -33.62
CA VAL A 127 19.60 8.60 -32.79
C VAL A 127 21.01 8.25 -33.25
N ARG A 128 21.23 7.01 -33.73
CA ARG A 128 22.52 6.61 -34.33
C ARG A 128 22.86 7.40 -35.59
N GLU A 129 21.86 7.72 -36.40
CA GLU A 129 22.03 8.40 -37.70
C GLU A 129 22.00 9.94 -37.61
N ASN A 130 21.23 10.50 -36.66
CA ASN A 130 20.93 11.94 -36.59
C ASN A 130 21.29 12.58 -35.23
N GLY A 131 21.62 11.77 -34.21
CA GLY A 131 21.89 12.22 -32.84
C GLY A 131 20.66 12.29 -31.93
N PRO A 132 20.84 12.69 -30.65
CA PRO A 132 19.80 12.77 -29.61
C PRO A 132 18.48 13.42 -30.04
N ILE A 133 17.34 12.87 -29.60
CA ILE A 133 15.99 13.42 -29.88
C ILE A 133 15.60 14.35 -28.74
N ARG A 134 15.51 15.67 -28.97
CA ARG A 134 15.10 16.63 -27.92
C ARG A 134 13.60 16.91 -27.91
N ARG A 135 12.87 16.53 -28.96
CA ARG A 135 11.42 16.75 -29.05
C ARG A 135 10.70 15.64 -29.81
N ILE A 136 9.60 15.16 -29.22
CA ILE A 136 8.72 14.17 -29.85
C ILE A 136 7.31 14.72 -30.03
N VAL A 137 6.71 14.44 -31.19
CA VAL A 137 5.33 14.77 -31.51
C VAL A 137 4.48 13.50 -31.42
N VAL A 138 3.47 13.49 -30.55
CA VAL A 138 2.62 12.32 -30.28
C VAL A 138 1.18 12.57 -30.72
N LEU A 139 0.58 11.59 -31.39
CA LEU A 139 -0.75 11.72 -32.01
C LEU A 139 -1.86 11.14 -31.10
N ASP A 140 -2.62 12.01 -30.41
CA ASP A 140 -3.69 11.60 -29.49
C ASP A 140 -5.01 11.37 -30.23
N SER A 141 -5.30 10.10 -30.54
CA SER A 141 -6.51 9.69 -31.26
C SER A 141 -6.75 8.18 -31.17
N THR A 142 -7.94 7.71 -31.54
CA THR A 142 -8.15 6.26 -31.78
C THR A 142 -7.38 5.79 -33.02
N TRP A 143 -6.90 4.54 -33.01
CA TRP A 143 -6.14 3.93 -34.11
C TRP A 143 -6.87 3.96 -35.46
N ASN A 144 -8.21 3.91 -35.46
CA ASN A 144 -9.03 4.04 -36.68
C ASN A 144 -9.06 5.47 -37.25
N THR A 145 -8.72 6.49 -36.45
CA THR A 145 -8.82 7.92 -36.81
C THR A 145 -7.48 8.62 -36.99
N VAL A 146 -6.39 8.05 -36.46
CA VAL A 146 -5.02 8.60 -36.49
C VAL A 146 -4.52 8.90 -37.92
N GLY A 147 -5.04 8.19 -38.93
CA GLY A 147 -4.75 8.45 -40.34
C GLY A 147 -5.02 9.89 -40.78
N GLN A 148 -6.00 10.58 -40.18
CA GLN A 148 -6.29 11.99 -40.47
C GLN A 148 -5.21 12.94 -39.93
N LEU A 149 -4.57 12.60 -38.80
CA LEU A 149 -3.51 13.42 -38.20
C LEU A 149 -2.21 13.39 -39.00
N LYS A 150 -1.98 12.31 -39.77
CA LYS A 150 -0.80 12.20 -40.65
C LYS A 150 -0.77 13.23 -41.79
N ASN A 151 -1.94 13.74 -42.15
CA ASN A 151 -2.10 14.69 -43.26
C ASN A 151 -1.91 16.16 -42.83
N ILE A 152 -1.53 16.42 -41.57
CA ILE A 152 -1.23 17.76 -41.08
C ILE A 152 0.06 18.25 -41.78
N PRO A 153 0.03 19.35 -42.56
CA PRO A 153 1.18 19.76 -43.38
C PRO A 153 2.47 19.99 -42.59
N ASN A 154 2.35 20.50 -41.37
CA ASN A 154 3.48 20.78 -40.48
C ASN A 154 4.13 19.51 -39.89
N LEU A 155 3.50 18.34 -40.00
CA LEU A 155 4.05 17.05 -39.58
C LEU A 155 4.62 16.24 -40.76
N ALA A 156 4.13 16.48 -41.98
CA ALA A 156 4.47 15.69 -43.16
C ALA A 156 5.97 15.71 -43.54
N LYS A 157 6.72 16.72 -43.11
CA LYS A 157 8.16 16.87 -43.35
C LYS A 157 9.05 16.35 -42.22
N LEU A 158 8.48 15.95 -41.09
CA LEU A 158 9.26 15.44 -39.96
C LEU A 158 9.61 13.97 -40.16
N PRO A 159 10.77 13.51 -39.65
CA PRO A 159 11.08 12.08 -39.56
C PRO A 159 10.08 11.36 -38.64
N TRP A 160 9.76 10.12 -39.00
CA TRP A 160 8.82 9.27 -38.27
C TRP A 160 9.59 8.21 -37.50
N VAL A 161 9.28 8.02 -36.22
CA VAL A 161 9.89 6.99 -35.37
C VAL A 161 8.85 6.06 -34.77
N HIS A 162 9.28 4.85 -34.43
CA HIS A 162 8.48 3.86 -33.71
C HIS A 162 9.25 3.30 -32.51
N LEU A 163 8.48 2.84 -31.52
CA LEU A 163 8.98 2.15 -30.33
C LEU A 163 9.31 0.69 -30.63
N ARG A 164 10.11 0.06 -29.78
CA ARG A 164 10.13 -1.41 -29.67
C ARG A 164 8.72 -1.91 -29.27
N ARG A 165 8.47 -3.21 -29.43
CA ARG A 165 7.15 -3.78 -29.08
C ARG A 165 6.95 -3.77 -27.57
N HIS A 166 6.07 -2.89 -27.10
CA HIS A 166 5.61 -2.83 -25.71
C HIS A 166 4.15 -3.26 -25.64
N THR A 167 3.84 -4.12 -24.67
CA THR A 167 2.45 -4.51 -24.40
C THR A 167 1.75 -3.41 -23.58
N THR A 168 0.54 -3.01 -23.99
CA THR A 168 -0.30 -2.12 -23.20
C THR A 168 -0.62 -2.77 -21.86
N ASN A 169 -0.38 -1.99 -20.83
CA ASN A 169 -0.70 -2.32 -19.46
C ASN A 169 -2.14 -1.88 -19.14
N TYR A 170 -2.65 -0.86 -19.84
CA TYR A 170 -3.83 -0.13 -19.38
C TYR A 170 -4.97 0.09 -20.36
N TRP A 171 -4.88 -0.31 -21.62
CA TRP A 171 -5.92 0.01 -22.58
C TRP A 171 -7.08 -1.00 -22.66
N ARG A 172 -8.30 -0.47 -22.79
CA ARG A 172 -9.56 -1.25 -22.91
C ARG A 172 -9.45 -2.12 -24.17
N PRO A 173 -9.93 -3.37 -24.24
CA PRO A 173 -9.84 -4.12 -25.50
C PRO A 173 -10.48 -3.36 -26.67
N GLN A 174 -9.67 -2.90 -27.64
CA GLN A 174 -10.18 -2.41 -28.92
C GLN A 174 -10.44 -3.66 -29.77
N ASN A 175 -11.71 -3.94 -30.06
CA ASN A 175 -12.08 -5.13 -30.82
C ASN A 175 -11.30 -5.19 -32.14
N GLY A 176 -10.41 -6.18 -32.27
CA GLY A 176 -9.58 -6.40 -33.45
C GLY A 176 -8.16 -5.83 -33.40
N LEU A 177 -7.70 -5.21 -32.31
CA LEU A 177 -6.31 -4.74 -32.15
C LEU A 177 -5.50 -5.63 -31.19
N SER A 178 -4.19 -5.76 -31.44
CA SER A 178 -3.28 -6.51 -30.56
C SER A 178 -2.97 -5.74 -29.27
N PRO A 179 -2.49 -6.43 -28.21
CA PRO A 179 -2.00 -5.77 -27.00
C PRO A 179 -0.87 -4.75 -27.20
N ASP A 180 -0.20 -4.71 -28.36
CA ASP A 180 0.88 -3.73 -28.65
C ASP A 180 0.33 -2.32 -28.98
N HIS A 181 -0.99 -2.16 -29.02
CA HIS A 181 -1.68 -0.91 -29.34
C HIS A 181 -1.83 -0.03 -28.09
N LEU A 182 -0.71 0.59 -27.70
CA LEU A 182 -0.57 1.45 -26.51
C LEU A 182 -1.60 2.59 -26.42
N ALA A 183 -1.88 3.02 -25.18
CA ALA A 183 -2.48 4.30 -24.87
C ALA A 183 -1.50 5.45 -25.15
N THR A 184 -1.99 6.66 -25.45
CA THR A 184 -1.14 7.82 -25.74
C THR A 184 -0.13 8.12 -24.61
N ILE A 185 -0.55 8.01 -23.35
CA ILE A 185 0.34 8.21 -22.19
C ILE A 185 1.40 7.11 -22.06
N GLU A 186 1.08 5.86 -22.41
CA GLU A 186 2.05 4.75 -22.43
C GLU A 186 3.07 4.97 -23.56
N ALA A 187 2.63 5.46 -24.73
CA ALA A 187 3.51 5.79 -25.84
C ALA A 187 4.49 6.93 -25.48
N ILE A 188 4.04 7.96 -24.76
CA ILE A 188 4.92 9.03 -24.23
C ILE A 188 5.96 8.44 -23.26
N TYR A 189 5.51 7.63 -22.29
CA TYR A 189 6.37 7.00 -21.29
C TYR A 189 7.47 6.13 -21.92
N TYR A 190 7.10 5.18 -22.79
CA TYR A 190 8.08 4.31 -23.44
C TYR A 190 8.99 5.06 -24.42
N ALA A 191 8.53 6.14 -25.06
CA ALA A 191 9.40 7.00 -25.87
C ALA A 191 10.47 7.70 -25.02
N CYS A 192 10.10 8.19 -23.84
CA CYS A 192 11.04 8.82 -22.91
C CYS A 192 12.10 7.82 -22.41
N LEU A 193 11.69 6.58 -22.08
CA LEU A 193 12.62 5.50 -21.74
C LEU A 193 13.57 5.16 -22.89
N GLU A 194 13.05 4.90 -24.08
CA GLU A 194 13.88 4.50 -25.23
C GLU A 194 14.87 5.59 -25.64
N CYS A 195 14.46 6.86 -25.61
CA CYS A 195 15.38 7.97 -25.87
C CYS A 195 16.47 8.06 -24.79
N ARG A 196 16.12 7.93 -23.50
CA ARG A 196 17.08 7.98 -22.37
C ARG A 196 18.10 6.82 -22.45
N GLU A 197 17.63 5.60 -22.69
CA GLU A 197 18.47 4.41 -22.89
C GLU A 197 19.42 4.57 -24.08
N THR A 198 18.89 5.02 -25.22
CA THR A 198 19.65 5.20 -26.45
C THR A 198 20.69 6.32 -26.33
N GLU A 199 20.34 7.47 -25.73
CA GLU A 199 21.28 8.58 -25.50
C GLU A 199 22.43 8.16 -24.57
N ARG A 200 22.15 7.37 -23.52
CA ARG A 200 23.20 6.83 -22.63
C ARG A 200 24.16 5.92 -23.40
N ASN A 201 23.63 5.01 -24.21
CA ASN A 201 24.44 4.08 -24.99
C ASN A 201 25.27 4.80 -26.07
N TRP A 202 24.67 5.77 -26.76
CA TRP A 202 25.34 6.64 -27.75
C TRP A 202 26.44 7.49 -27.13
N GLY A 203 26.19 8.09 -25.96
CA GLY A 203 27.18 8.90 -25.22
C GLY A 203 28.37 8.07 -24.74
N ASN A 204 28.13 6.86 -24.22
CA ASN A 204 29.18 5.93 -23.83
C ASN A 204 30.05 5.51 -25.03
N LYS A 205 29.42 5.19 -26.17
CA LYS A 205 30.15 4.87 -27.42
C LYS A 205 31.01 6.04 -27.90
N MET A 206 30.45 7.24 -28.01
CA MET A 206 31.18 8.45 -28.40
C MET A 206 32.33 8.79 -27.44
N ARG A 207 32.21 8.43 -26.15
CA ARG A 207 33.29 8.59 -25.16
C ARG A 207 34.40 7.56 -25.34
N ARG A 208 34.07 6.30 -25.65
CA ARG A 208 35.05 5.25 -26.00
C ARG A 208 35.81 5.62 -27.28
N GLU A 209 35.11 6.04 -28.34
CA GLU A 209 35.72 6.45 -29.62
C GLU A 209 36.65 7.67 -29.49
N ARG A 210 36.42 8.56 -28.52
CA ARG A 210 37.33 9.69 -28.21
C ARG A 210 38.52 9.32 -27.32
N LEU A 211 38.45 8.22 -26.59
CA LEU A 211 39.50 7.76 -25.65
C LEU A 211 40.36 6.62 -26.22
N GLY A 212 39.85 5.88 -27.21
CA GLY A 212 40.43 4.65 -27.73
C GLY A 212 40.93 4.75 -29.17
N GLY A 213 41.89 5.63 -29.43
CA GLY A 213 42.70 5.59 -30.65
C GLY A 213 43.89 4.64 -30.53
N GLY A 214 43.67 3.32 -30.51
CA GLY A 214 44.76 2.33 -30.67
C GLY A 214 44.63 1.03 -29.87
N GLY A 215 44.63 -0.10 -30.59
CA GLY A 215 44.96 -1.43 -30.08
C GLY A 215 43.77 -2.37 -29.87
N GLU A 216 43.68 -3.40 -30.72
CA GLU A 216 42.93 -4.63 -30.43
C GLU A 216 43.48 -5.26 -29.13
N ARG A 217 42.59 -5.68 -28.23
CA ARG A 217 42.90 -6.53 -27.07
C ARG A 217 41.69 -7.38 -26.70
N ASP A 218 41.80 -8.65 -27.07
CA ASP A 218 41.29 -9.88 -26.46
C ASP A 218 39.88 -9.86 -25.81
N ASP A 219 38.96 -10.58 -26.47
CA ASP A 219 37.52 -10.69 -26.18
C ASP A 219 37.14 -11.37 -24.83
N GLU A 220 38.10 -11.62 -23.92
CA GLU A 220 37.86 -12.32 -22.64
C GLU A 220 37.70 -11.38 -21.42
N ALA A 221 37.85 -10.06 -21.59
CA ALA A 221 37.71 -9.08 -20.51
C ALA A 221 36.32 -8.40 -20.44
N GLU A 222 35.43 -8.60 -21.43
CA GLU A 222 34.19 -7.83 -21.54
C GLU A 222 33.09 -8.20 -20.51
N GLU A 223 33.12 -9.41 -19.92
CA GLU A 223 32.07 -9.83 -18.95
C GLU A 223 32.26 -9.30 -17.51
N GLU A 224 33.45 -8.80 -17.14
CA GLU A 224 33.69 -8.31 -15.77
C GLU A 224 33.36 -6.82 -15.56
N GLU A 225 33.46 -5.97 -16.60
CA GLU A 225 33.23 -4.52 -16.44
C GLU A 225 31.73 -4.16 -16.36
N GLU A 226 30.82 -4.97 -16.91
CA GLU A 226 29.36 -4.79 -16.74
C GLU A 226 28.86 -5.05 -15.30
N ARG A 227 29.70 -5.62 -14.41
CA ARG A 227 29.38 -5.76 -12.97
C ARG A 227 29.79 -4.56 -12.11
N GLY A 228 30.42 -3.56 -12.70
CA GLY A 228 30.73 -2.30 -12.02
C GLY A 228 29.50 -1.42 -11.80
N GLU A 229 28.67 -1.71 -10.77
CA GLU A 229 27.61 -0.77 -10.36
C GLU A 229 28.22 0.60 -10.02
N ASP A 230 27.95 1.60 -10.86
CA ASP A 230 28.31 3.00 -10.62
C ASP A 230 27.65 3.50 -9.32
N LYS A 231 28.49 3.69 -8.30
CA LYS A 231 28.07 3.98 -6.92
C LYS A 231 27.48 5.39 -6.71
N ASN A 232 27.26 6.18 -7.78
CA ASN A 232 26.68 7.52 -7.67
C ASN A 232 25.50 7.81 -8.63
N GLY A 233 24.99 6.83 -9.39
CA GLY A 233 24.00 7.07 -10.46
C GLY A 233 22.50 6.97 -10.12
N ARG A 234 22.10 6.55 -8.91
CA ARG A 234 20.67 6.31 -8.57
C ARG A 234 19.95 7.58 -8.10
N LYS A 235 19.54 8.43 -9.04
CA LYS A 235 18.56 9.51 -8.76
C LYS A 235 17.65 9.90 -9.92
N ASP A 236 18.09 9.74 -11.17
CA ASP A 236 17.40 10.30 -12.34
C ASP A 236 16.46 9.30 -13.05
N ASP A 237 16.51 8.02 -12.69
CA ASP A 237 15.57 7.02 -13.21
C ASP A 237 14.17 7.18 -12.60
N ASP A 238 14.09 7.56 -11.32
CA ASP A 238 12.94 7.45 -10.41
C ASP A 238 11.70 8.30 -10.80
N ASP A 239 11.89 9.44 -11.46
CA ASP A 239 10.82 10.43 -11.63
C ASP A 239 9.87 10.12 -12.81
N LEU A 240 10.36 9.45 -13.85
CA LEU A 240 9.58 9.21 -15.07
C LEU A 240 8.36 8.29 -14.81
N ASP A 241 8.43 7.46 -13.78
CA ASP A 241 7.39 6.49 -13.43
C ASP A 241 6.15 7.12 -12.76
N ASN A 242 6.33 8.30 -12.15
CA ASN A 242 5.20 9.13 -11.72
C ASN A 242 4.28 9.45 -12.92
N LEU A 243 4.78 9.52 -14.16
CA LEU A 243 3.99 9.77 -15.38
C LEU A 243 2.90 8.70 -15.60
N LEU A 244 3.27 7.42 -15.51
CA LEU A 244 2.35 6.30 -15.73
C LEU A 244 1.48 6.02 -14.50
N PHE A 245 2.07 6.12 -13.31
CA PHE A 245 1.36 5.91 -12.05
C PHE A 245 0.26 6.95 -11.80
N TRP A 246 0.51 8.23 -12.07
CA TRP A 246 -0.47 9.30 -11.86
C TRP A 246 -1.69 9.19 -12.78
N PHE A 247 -1.48 8.72 -14.01
CA PHE A 247 -2.56 8.33 -14.91
C PHE A 247 -3.39 7.16 -14.35
N TYR A 248 -2.72 6.09 -13.88
CA TYR A 248 -3.39 4.93 -13.28
C TYR A 248 -4.24 5.32 -12.05
N PHE A 249 -3.68 6.14 -11.16
CA PHE A 249 -4.37 6.64 -9.97
C PHE A 249 -5.68 7.38 -10.32
N PHE A 250 -5.60 8.38 -11.19
CA PHE A 250 -6.80 9.13 -11.58
C PHE A 250 -7.79 8.28 -12.37
N ARG A 251 -7.33 7.36 -13.23
CA ARG A 251 -8.21 6.40 -13.90
C ARG A 251 -9.03 5.61 -12.87
N ASN A 252 -8.39 5.04 -11.85
CA ASN A 252 -9.06 4.21 -10.86
C ASN A 252 -10.04 5.01 -10.00
N MET A 253 -9.69 6.23 -9.61
CA MET A 253 -10.60 7.10 -8.85
C MET A 253 -11.80 7.59 -9.68
N VAL A 254 -11.59 7.95 -10.95
CA VAL A 254 -12.66 8.40 -11.85
C VAL A 254 -13.57 7.24 -12.30
N MET A 255 -13.05 6.01 -12.33
CA MET A 255 -13.80 4.80 -12.69
C MET A 255 -14.45 4.10 -11.47
N ARG A 256 -14.34 4.63 -10.24
CA ARG A 256 -15.18 4.17 -9.11
C ARG A 256 -16.65 4.40 -9.50
N PRO A 257 -17.49 3.35 -9.58
CA PRO A 257 -18.87 3.53 -9.99
C PRO A 257 -19.62 4.36 -8.95
N ASP A 258 -20.26 5.44 -9.42
CA ASP A 258 -21.22 6.22 -8.62
C ASP A 258 -22.30 5.27 -8.07
N PRO A 259 -22.46 5.16 -6.73
CA PRO A 259 -23.46 4.28 -6.12
C PRO A 259 -24.90 4.54 -6.58
N SER A 260 -25.20 5.73 -7.11
CA SER A 260 -26.50 6.08 -7.67
C SER A 260 -26.78 5.42 -9.03
N GLN A 261 -25.75 5.12 -9.83
CA GLN A 261 -25.89 4.56 -11.18
C GLN A 261 -26.08 3.02 -11.19
N LEU A 262 -25.57 2.32 -10.17
CA LEU A 262 -25.65 0.86 -10.06
C LEU A 262 -27.09 0.33 -9.96
N ARG A 263 -28.05 1.16 -9.54
CA ARG A 263 -29.48 0.79 -9.44
C ARG A 263 -30.20 0.58 -10.77
N ARG A 264 -29.55 0.82 -11.92
CA ARG A 264 -30.18 0.71 -13.26
C ARG A 264 -29.67 -0.46 -14.12
N TYR A 265 -28.77 -1.29 -13.60
CA TYR A 265 -28.14 -2.42 -14.33
C TYR A 265 -28.35 -3.80 -13.70
N GLN A 266 -29.34 -3.95 -12.81
CA GLN A 266 -29.84 -5.26 -12.38
C GLN A 266 -31.22 -5.52 -12.98
N LEU A 267 -31.28 -6.45 -13.95
CA LEU A 267 -32.29 -7.51 -14.13
C LEU A 267 -32.28 -8.04 -15.57
N SER A 268 -31.63 -9.19 -15.79
CA SER A 268 -32.25 -10.40 -16.37
C SER A 268 -31.18 -11.47 -16.65
N PRO A 269 -31.25 -12.66 -16.04
CA PRO A 269 -30.36 -13.78 -16.35
C PRO A 269 -30.86 -14.53 -17.60
N ARG A 270 -30.05 -14.63 -18.66
CA ARG A 270 -30.34 -15.53 -19.78
C ARG A 270 -29.57 -16.85 -19.65
N LYS A 271 -30.35 -17.94 -19.67
CA LYS A 271 -29.88 -19.32 -19.83
C LYS A 271 -29.29 -19.50 -21.25
N GLY A 272 -28.34 -20.43 -21.39
CA GLY A 272 -27.93 -20.96 -22.71
C GLY A 272 -28.93 -22.00 -23.25
N PRO A 273 -28.54 -22.80 -24.26
CA PRO A 273 -28.43 -22.32 -25.64
C PRO A 273 -29.27 -23.17 -26.61
N VAL A 274 -29.87 -22.56 -27.64
CA VAL A 274 -30.47 -23.27 -28.79
C VAL A 274 -30.19 -22.52 -30.10
N SER A 275 -30.13 -23.30 -31.18
CA SER A 275 -29.67 -22.99 -32.53
C SER A 275 -30.67 -22.27 -33.46
N ALA A 276 -30.07 -21.62 -34.48
CA ALA A 276 -30.53 -21.50 -35.87
C ALA A 276 -31.64 -20.49 -36.27
N LEU A 277 -31.45 -20.00 -37.50
CA LEU A 277 -32.39 -19.35 -38.44
C LEU A 277 -32.91 -17.92 -38.13
N GLY A 278 -32.81 -17.07 -39.16
CA GLY A 278 -33.86 -16.09 -39.47
C GLY A 278 -33.50 -14.61 -39.33
N SER A 279 -33.18 -13.97 -40.45
CA SER A 279 -33.17 -12.50 -40.62
C SER A 279 -34.50 -11.84 -40.26
N ILE A 280 -34.49 -10.55 -39.85
CA ILE A 280 -35.27 -9.43 -40.45
C ILE A 280 -35.19 -8.13 -39.59
N HIS A 281 -34.59 -7.10 -40.20
CA HIS A 281 -34.93 -5.66 -40.16
C HIS A 281 -35.59 -4.95 -38.94
N CYS A 282 -34.84 -3.95 -38.43
CA CYS A 282 -35.13 -2.51 -38.56
C CYS A 282 -36.09 -1.75 -37.59
N VAL A 283 -35.82 -0.44 -37.48
CA VAL A 283 -36.60 0.71 -36.91
C VAL A 283 -37.14 0.64 -35.46
N ARG A 284 -36.56 1.47 -34.57
CA ARG A 284 -37.21 2.72 -34.07
C ARG A 284 -36.37 3.48 -33.02
N ARG A 285 -35.76 4.58 -33.45
CA ARG A 285 -35.11 5.61 -32.60
C ARG A 285 -35.88 6.94 -32.70
N GLN A 286 -37.16 6.94 -32.30
CA GLN A 286 -37.99 8.16 -32.25
C GLN A 286 -39.04 8.06 -31.13
N TRP A 287 -38.73 8.57 -29.93
CA TRP A 287 -39.70 8.93 -28.87
C TRP A 287 -39.03 9.86 -27.83
N ARG A 288 -38.39 10.95 -28.27
CA ARG A 288 -37.84 12.01 -27.40
C ARG A 288 -38.21 13.44 -27.84
N PHE A 289 -39.30 13.58 -28.60
CA PHE A 289 -39.82 14.87 -29.06
C PHE A 289 -41.09 15.34 -28.31
N LEU A 290 -41.54 14.61 -27.27
CA LEU A 290 -42.85 14.84 -26.63
C LEU A 290 -42.80 15.32 -25.16
N LEU A 291 -41.64 15.75 -24.65
CA LEU A 291 -41.50 16.28 -23.26
C LEU A 291 -40.77 17.63 -23.18
N LEU A 292 -40.60 18.32 -24.32
CA LEU A 292 -40.07 19.68 -24.40
C LEU A 292 -41.13 20.70 -24.89
N LEU A 293 -42.41 20.30 -24.89
CA LEU A 293 -43.54 21.03 -25.47
C LEU A 293 -44.66 21.35 -24.47
N VAL A 294 -44.35 21.31 -23.16
CA VAL A 294 -45.32 21.55 -22.05
C VAL A 294 -44.83 22.63 -21.06
N ALA A 295 -43.61 23.16 -21.24
CA ALA A 295 -43.00 24.12 -20.29
C ALA A 295 -42.94 25.58 -20.78
N LEU A 296 -43.44 25.87 -21.99
CA LEU A 296 -43.50 27.21 -22.59
C LEU A 296 -44.81 27.35 -23.37
N LEU A 297 -45.45 28.52 -23.26
CA LEU A 297 -46.73 28.95 -23.88
C LEU A 297 -48.04 28.62 -23.14
N SER A 298 -48.23 29.29 -22.01
CA SER A 298 -49.57 29.78 -21.59
C SER A 298 -49.46 31.19 -20.99
N VAL A 299 -49.31 32.18 -21.87
CA VAL A 299 -49.65 33.59 -21.62
C VAL A 299 -51.10 33.71 -22.12
N THR A 300 -52.08 34.18 -21.34
CA THR A 300 -52.43 35.61 -21.21
C THR A 300 -53.47 35.90 -20.10
N PHE A 301 -53.45 37.16 -19.61
CA PHE A 301 -54.58 37.95 -19.06
C PHE A 301 -55.14 37.62 -17.65
N THR A 302 -55.49 38.59 -16.77
CA THR A 302 -55.30 40.07 -16.73
C THR A 302 -55.71 40.63 -15.33
N PHE A 303 -55.30 41.87 -15.01
CA PHE A 303 -55.77 42.73 -13.89
C PHE A 303 -55.50 42.24 -12.45
N GLY A 304 -55.13 43.08 -11.47
CA GLY A 304 -54.76 44.49 -11.51
C GLY A 304 -54.70 45.15 -10.11
N PHE A 305 -54.04 46.31 -10.01
CA PHE A 305 -54.32 47.39 -9.03
C PHE A 305 -54.28 47.12 -7.49
N TRP A 306 -53.20 47.54 -6.80
CA TRP A 306 -53.15 48.75 -5.92
C TRP A 306 -51.76 48.95 -5.25
N THR A 307 -51.25 50.20 -5.28
CA THR A 307 -50.66 51.05 -4.20
C THR A 307 -49.79 50.44 -3.07
N PHE A 308 -48.88 51.12 -2.34
CA PHE A 308 -48.26 52.48 -2.26
C PHE A 308 -46.92 52.26 -1.49
N GLN A 309 -45.72 52.66 -1.95
CA GLN A 309 -44.98 53.92 -1.71
C GLN A 309 -44.59 54.30 -0.24
N SER A 310 -43.32 54.73 -0.05
CA SER A 310 -42.75 55.58 1.05
C SER A 310 -42.67 55.02 2.50
N ASP A 311 -41.80 55.47 3.41
CA ASP A 311 -40.47 56.13 3.33
C ASP A 311 -39.78 56.10 4.72
N GLY A 312 -38.45 56.32 4.77
CA GLY A 312 -37.70 56.81 5.94
C GLY A 312 -37.63 55.91 7.19
N SER A 313 -36.79 56.13 8.18
CA SER A 313 -35.55 56.90 8.39
C SER A 313 -35.24 56.82 9.91
N VAL A 314 -34.06 57.28 10.32
CA VAL A 314 -33.60 57.59 11.70
C VAL A 314 -32.64 56.58 12.37
N SER A 315 -31.61 57.17 12.99
CA SER A 315 -30.40 56.61 13.63
C SER A 315 -30.23 57.28 15.03
N PRO A 316 -29.05 57.29 15.69
CA PRO A 316 -28.17 56.24 16.26
C PRO A 316 -28.12 56.46 17.83
N PRO A 317 -26.99 56.54 18.59
CA PRO A 317 -25.65 55.90 18.61
C PRO A 317 -25.20 55.33 20.00
N TYR A 318 -23.99 54.75 20.08
CA TYR A 318 -22.89 54.89 21.12
C TYR A 318 -21.93 53.66 21.01
N ASN A 319 -20.63 53.68 20.67
CA ASN A 319 -19.39 54.32 21.21
C ASN A 319 -18.99 53.82 22.63
N LYS A 320 -17.74 53.41 22.99
CA LYS A 320 -16.33 53.68 22.55
C LYS A 320 -15.36 52.49 22.93
N LEU A 321 -14.24 52.19 22.22
CA LEU A 321 -12.78 52.56 22.43
C LEU A 321 -12.20 52.22 23.84
N GLU A 322 -10.93 51.79 24.11
CA GLU A 322 -9.60 51.73 23.42
C GLU A 322 -8.69 50.64 24.12
N GLN A 323 -7.82 49.85 23.45
CA GLN A 323 -6.36 49.99 23.14
C GLN A 323 -5.26 49.78 24.24
N PHE A 324 -4.30 48.88 23.90
CA PHE A 324 -2.81 48.99 23.96
C PHE A 324 -1.88 48.53 25.14
N VAL A 325 -0.80 47.84 24.71
CA VAL A 325 0.61 47.76 25.19
C VAL A 325 1.03 46.70 26.24
N SER A 326 2.35 46.40 26.24
CA SER A 326 3.09 45.18 26.64
C SER A 326 4.18 45.47 27.70
N ILE A 327 5.06 44.49 28.00
CA ILE A 327 6.26 44.51 28.89
C ILE A 327 5.89 44.36 30.39
N GLY A 328 6.62 43.65 31.27
CA GLY A 328 7.80 42.77 31.17
C GLY A 328 8.39 42.45 32.57
N ASP A 329 9.25 41.43 32.65
CA ASP A 329 10.27 41.14 33.70
C ASP A 329 9.93 40.96 35.21
N ALA A 330 10.04 39.68 35.64
CA ALA A 330 11.08 39.14 36.55
C ALA A 330 11.09 39.29 38.11
N PHE A 331 11.72 38.27 38.70
CA PHE A 331 12.46 38.16 39.98
C PHE A 331 11.82 37.74 41.34
N ALA A 332 12.49 36.71 41.91
CA ALA A 332 12.95 36.54 43.29
C ALA A 332 12.09 35.87 44.40
N ASN A 333 12.50 34.62 44.71
CA ASN A 333 12.88 34.08 46.03
C ASN A 333 12.16 34.53 47.33
N SER A 334 11.75 33.54 48.12
CA SER A 334 12.30 33.40 49.49
C SER A 334 12.33 31.93 49.96
N SER A 335 13.17 31.62 50.95
CA SER A 335 13.29 30.31 51.60
C SER A 335 13.30 30.48 53.11
N THR A 336 12.70 29.56 53.87
CA THR A 336 12.98 29.43 55.32
C THR A 336 12.88 27.99 55.83
N ARG A 337 13.82 27.61 56.70
CA ARG A 337 13.94 26.32 57.43
C ARG A 337 13.24 26.34 58.79
N LYS A 338 12.96 25.15 59.34
CA LYS A 338 13.21 24.66 60.74
C LYS A 338 12.63 23.22 60.83
N ASN A 339 13.35 22.12 61.08
CA ASN A 339 14.14 21.64 62.25
C ASN A 339 13.35 21.48 63.57
N VAL A 340 13.37 20.27 64.20
CA VAL A 340 13.81 19.95 65.60
C VAL A 340 13.22 18.62 66.21
N THR A 341 14.12 17.64 66.45
CA THR A 341 14.29 16.62 67.54
C THR A 341 13.31 15.47 67.97
N ASN A 342 13.85 14.24 67.89
CA ASN A 342 14.19 13.21 68.92
C ASN A 342 13.21 12.54 69.95
N GLY A 343 13.30 11.20 69.99
CA GLY A 343 13.33 10.32 71.19
C GLY A 343 12.03 9.54 71.58
N ALA A 344 12.02 8.38 72.27
CA ALA A 344 13.01 7.29 72.47
C ALA A 344 12.37 6.06 73.22
N ILE A 345 12.69 4.82 72.79
CA ILE A 345 12.90 3.57 73.59
C ILE A 345 11.71 2.83 74.31
N THR A 346 11.78 1.47 74.25
CA THR A 346 10.99 0.36 74.92
C THR A 346 9.56 0.08 74.42
N THR A 347 8.97 -1.14 74.40
CA THR A 347 9.41 -2.53 74.76
C THR A 347 8.67 -3.63 73.94
N ILE A 348 9.17 -4.89 74.00
CA ILE A 348 8.73 -6.16 73.36
C ILE A 348 7.31 -6.67 73.76
N GLN A 349 6.50 -7.13 72.77
CA GLN A 349 5.87 -8.47 72.79
C GLN A 349 5.33 -8.91 71.41
N SER A 350 5.24 -10.23 71.20
CA SER A 350 5.09 -10.87 69.88
C SER A 350 3.64 -11.10 69.44
N SER A 351 3.34 -10.83 68.17
CA SER A 351 2.37 -11.61 67.38
C SER A 351 2.56 -11.40 65.87
N THR A 352 2.39 -12.46 65.09
CA THR A 352 2.55 -12.47 63.63
C THR A 352 1.41 -11.76 62.91
N ALA A 353 1.71 -10.68 62.17
CA ALA A 353 0.82 -10.09 61.18
C ALA A 353 1.62 -9.48 60.02
N PHE A 354 1.17 -9.73 58.78
CA PHE A 354 1.70 -9.08 57.58
C PHE A 354 1.46 -7.56 57.64
N ILE A 355 2.52 -6.78 57.50
CA ILE A 355 2.43 -5.35 57.14
C ILE A 355 3.47 -5.08 56.05
N GLY A 356 3.00 -4.65 54.88
CA GLY A 356 3.86 -4.03 53.87
C GLY A 356 4.11 -2.57 54.23
N ILE A 357 5.35 -2.09 54.02
CA ILE A 357 5.72 -0.68 54.23
C ILE A 357 6.52 -0.20 53.02
N SER A 358 5.93 0.76 52.31
CA SER A 358 6.58 1.77 51.46
C SER A 358 7.57 2.61 52.31
N GLU A 359 8.65 3.20 51.84
CA GLU A 359 9.10 3.62 50.51
C GLU A 359 10.57 4.08 50.66
N SER A 360 11.33 4.20 49.58
CA SER A 360 12.28 5.33 49.44
C SER A 360 12.81 5.43 48.02
N HIS A 361 12.54 6.56 47.36
CA HIS A 361 13.21 6.93 46.12
C HIS A 361 14.62 7.44 46.41
N SER A 362 15.59 7.02 45.60
CA SER A 362 16.73 7.85 45.21
C SER A 362 16.56 8.23 43.74
N ASP A 363 16.56 9.54 43.45
CA ASP A 363 16.28 10.07 42.12
C ASP A 363 17.14 9.47 40.99
N ASN A 364 16.48 9.11 39.89
CA ASN A 364 17.01 9.45 38.58
C ASN A 364 15.87 9.68 37.58
N LYS A 365 15.81 10.90 37.02
CA LYS A 365 14.68 11.36 36.21
C LYS A 365 14.68 10.78 34.80
N THR A 366 13.76 9.86 34.52
CA THR A 366 13.21 9.67 33.17
C THR A 366 11.70 9.98 33.20
N ARG A 367 11.27 10.90 32.32
CA ARG A 367 9.86 11.30 32.20
C ARG A 367 9.03 10.16 31.61
N PHE A 368 8.33 9.41 32.45
CA PHE A 368 7.23 8.56 32.01
C PHE A 368 6.05 9.44 31.57
N PHE A 369 5.71 9.39 30.29
CA PHE A 369 4.42 9.87 29.78
C PHE A 369 3.38 8.76 29.88
N GLY A 370 2.27 9.03 30.57
CA GLY A 370 0.93 8.45 30.37
C GLY A 370 0.79 6.92 30.30
N GLY A 371 0.08 6.34 31.28
CA GLY A 371 -0.21 4.90 31.33
C GLY A 371 -0.77 4.32 30.03
N THR A 372 -0.24 3.17 29.62
CA THR A 372 -0.57 2.51 28.35
C THR A 372 -1.85 1.68 28.43
N PRO A 373 -2.69 1.63 27.36
CA PRO A 373 -3.90 0.80 27.32
C PRO A 373 -3.66 -0.72 27.48
N THR A 374 -2.41 -1.17 27.34
CA THR A 374 -2.00 -2.58 27.40
C THR A 374 -2.30 -3.26 28.73
N ALA A 375 -2.26 -2.54 29.86
CA ALA A 375 -2.43 -3.13 31.19
C ALA A 375 -3.80 -3.82 31.34
N LYS A 376 -4.87 -3.25 30.77
CA LYS A 376 -6.24 -3.71 31.01
C LYS A 376 -6.56 -5.05 30.34
N ALA A 377 -6.02 -5.29 29.14
CA ALA A 377 -6.17 -6.57 28.43
C ALA A 377 -5.30 -7.68 29.08
N LEU A 378 -4.13 -7.32 29.60
CA LEU A 378 -3.27 -8.22 30.37
C LEU A 378 -3.95 -8.61 31.71
N GLU A 379 -4.43 -7.64 32.49
CA GLU A 379 -5.02 -7.87 33.81
C GLU A 379 -6.24 -8.81 33.79
N THR A 380 -7.10 -8.74 32.77
CA THR A 380 -8.34 -9.55 32.73
C THR A 380 -8.13 -11.06 32.64
N ASN A 381 -6.99 -11.54 32.13
CA ASN A 381 -6.71 -12.99 32.00
C ASN A 381 -5.77 -13.56 33.06
N PHE A 382 -5.13 -12.72 33.89
CA PHE A 382 -4.11 -13.16 34.85
C PHE A 382 -4.63 -14.04 36.00
N LEU A 383 -5.95 -14.17 36.19
CA LEU A 383 -6.57 -14.86 37.32
C LEU A 383 -7.03 -16.31 37.03
N LYS A 384 -6.74 -16.91 35.87
CA LYS A 384 -7.35 -18.20 35.49
C LYS A 384 -6.48 -19.45 35.34
N ASN A 385 -5.14 -19.41 35.17
CA ASN A 385 -4.34 -20.64 35.11
C ASN A 385 -2.89 -20.50 35.65
N ALA A 386 -2.74 -20.58 36.98
CA ALA A 386 -1.43 -20.66 37.65
C ALA A 386 -0.65 -21.95 37.31
N THR A 387 -1.35 -23.02 36.93
CA THR A 387 -0.78 -24.32 36.56
C THR A 387 -0.26 -24.37 35.12
N GLU A 388 -0.95 -23.75 34.15
CA GLU A 388 -0.45 -23.67 32.77
C GLU A 388 0.75 -22.73 32.68
N THR A 389 0.75 -21.61 33.41
CA THR A 389 1.91 -20.70 33.51
C THR A 389 3.13 -21.37 34.14
N ALA A 390 2.94 -22.26 35.12
CA ALA A 390 4.03 -23.05 35.70
C ALA A 390 4.65 -24.04 34.69
N ASN A 391 3.83 -24.72 33.88
CA ASN A 391 4.32 -25.61 32.82
C ASN A 391 4.95 -24.82 31.65
N ALA A 392 4.35 -23.70 31.24
CA ALA A 392 4.88 -22.81 30.22
C ALA A 392 6.29 -22.29 30.58
N SER A 393 6.50 -21.91 31.84
CA SER A 393 7.80 -21.44 32.36
C SER A 393 8.91 -22.50 32.28
N GLN A 394 8.56 -23.79 32.15
CA GLN A 394 9.53 -24.89 31.94
C GLN A 394 9.76 -25.18 30.44
N ILE A 395 8.87 -24.72 29.57
CA ILE A 395 8.94 -24.94 28.11
C ILE A 395 9.69 -23.78 27.44
N PHE A 396 9.29 -22.54 27.73
CA PHE A 396 9.90 -21.32 27.20
C PHE A 396 10.99 -20.79 28.14
N VAL A 397 12.08 -21.54 28.21
CA VAL A 397 13.24 -21.16 29.03
C VAL A 397 14.16 -20.20 28.27
N ASN A 398 14.76 -19.26 29.01
CA ASN A 398 15.89 -18.48 28.49
C ASN A 398 17.06 -19.42 28.14
N PRO A 399 17.83 -19.16 27.07
CA PRO A 399 19.01 -19.95 26.71
C PRO A 399 19.97 -20.11 27.91
N PRO A 400 20.43 -21.33 28.22
CA PRO A 400 21.31 -21.57 29.36
C PRO A 400 22.66 -20.87 29.19
N ARG A 401 23.15 -20.24 30.25
CA ARG A 401 24.54 -19.72 30.30
C ARG A 401 25.50 -20.91 30.34
N GLN A 402 26.65 -20.81 29.65
CA GLN A 402 27.68 -21.84 29.72
C GLN A 402 28.23 -21.98 31.14
N SER A 403 28.60 -23.20 31.51
CA SER A 403 29.04 -23.59 32.86
C SER A 403 30.30 -22.90 33.37
N ASN A 404 31.03 -22.18 32.52
CA ASN A 404 32.33 -21.57 32.81
C ASN A 404 32.28 -20.05 32.96
N ASN A 405 31.10 -19.48 33.25
CA ASN A 405 30.89 -18.03 33.46
C ASN A 405 31.21 -17.14 32.22
N SER A 406 31.50 -17.76 31.07
CA SER A 406 31.69 -17.12 29.77
C SER A 406 30.35 -16.90 29.08
N PHE A 407 30.02 -15.65 28.81
CA PHE A 407 28.87 -15.32 27.96
C PHE A 407 29.15 -15.81 26.53
N LEU A 408 28.18 -16.49 25.92
CA LEU A 408 28.21 -16.80 24.50
C LEU A 408 28.31 -15.49 23.70
N SER A 409 29.11 -15.49 22.64
CA SER A 409 29.13 -14.37 21.69
C SER A 409 27.76 -14.21 21.04
N ILE A 410 27.34 -12.97 20.79
CA ILE A 410 26.15 -12.68 19.98
C ILE A 410 26.37 -13.26 18.57
N CYS A 411 25.34 -13.86 17.97
CA CYS A 411 25.42 -14.43 16.62
C CYS A 411 25.85 -13.38 15.58
N ALA A 412 26.43 -13.81 14.46
CA ALA A 412 26.88 -12.91 13.41
C ALA A 412 25.70 -12.22 12.70
N ASP A 413 25.98 -11.08 12.06
CA ASP A 413 25.01 -10.31 11.28
C ASP A 413 25.68 -9.86 9.97
N PRO A 414 25.23 -10.34 8.79
CA PRO A 414 24.19 -11.36 8.62
C PRO A 414 24.62 -12.75 9.16
N PRO A 415 23.68 -13.66 9.45
CA PRO A 415 23.98 -15.05 9.75
C PRO A 415 24.84 -15.70 8.64
N PRO A 416 25.89 -16.49 8.98
CA PRO A 416 26.92 -16.87 8.02
C PRO A 416 26.51 -18.01 7.06
N GLY A 417 25.33 -18.61 7.26
CA GLY A 417 24.82 -19.74 6.47
C GLY A 417 23.74 -19.38 5.44
N LEU A 418 23.51 -18.09 5.19
CA LEU A 418 22.52 -17.62 4.22
C LEU A 418 23.07 -17.75 2.79
N VAL A 419 22.25 -18.27 1.88
CA VAL A 419 22.63 -18.56 0.48
C VAL A 419 21.81 -17.78 -0.54
N GLY A 420 20.77 -17.05 -0.10
CA GLY A 420 19.81 -16.41 -0.98
C GLY A 420 18.67 -17.36 -1.36
N PRO A 421 18.40 -17.61 -2.65
CA PRO A 421 17.30 -18.47 -3.07
C PRO A 421 17.38 -19.87 -2.44
N ILE A 422 16.27 -20.31 -1.84
CA ILE A 422 16.13 -21.63 -1.21
C ILE A 422 15.00 -22.43 -1.88
N PRO A 423 15.06 -23.77 -1.87
CA PRO A 423 13.94 -24.59 -2.33
C PRO A 423 12.72 -24.36 -1.45
N VAL A 424 11.54 -24.31 -2.08
CA VAL A 424 10.26 -24.40 -1.37
C VAL A 424 9.69 -25.81 -1.51
N TRP A 425 9.68 -26.52 -0.40
CA TRP A 425 9.10 -27.85 -0.26
C TRP A 425 7.58 -27.78 -0.27
N MET A 426 6.95 -28.64 -1.06
CA MET A 426 5.49 -28.76 -1.19
C MET A 426 5.00 -30.16 -0.80
N ASP A 427 5.92 -31.04 -0.39
CA ASP A 427 5.64 -32.33 0.21
C ASP A 427 5.07 -32.16 1.62
N GLU A 428 4.34 -33.19 2.03
CA GLU A 428 3.50 -33.19 3.23
C GLU A 428 4.02 -34.22 4.24
N PRO A 429 5.20 -34.03 4.87
CA PRO A 429 5.71 -34.94 5.88
C PRO A 429 4.79 -35.00 7.10
N GLY A 430 4.79 -36.13 7.80
CA GLY A 430 4.04 -36.27 9.05
C GLY A 430 4.70 -35.50 10.20
N PHE A 431 3.95 -35.10 11.24
CA PHE A 431 4.54 -34.39 12.40
C PHE A 431 5.70 -35.16 13.08
N ASN A 432 5.63 -36.50 13.10
CA ASN A 432 6.69 -37.37 13.61
C ASN A 432 7.95 -37.40 12.71
N GLU A 433 7.79 -37.16 11.42
CA GLU A 433 8.88 -37.07 10.44
C GLU A 433 9.53 -35.69 10.50
N LEU A 434 8.73 -34.62 10.50
CA LEU A 434 9.19 -33.25 10.77
C LEU A 434 9.97 -33.14 12.08
N SER A 435 9.52 -33.82 13.14
CA SER A 435 10.23 -33.85 14.43
C SER A 435 11.60 -34.53 14.37
N LYS A 436 11.82 -35.43 13.38
CA LYS A 436 13.13 -36.05 13.10
C LYS A 436 13.99 -35.19 12.18
N LEU A 437 13.38 -34.47 11.24
CA LEU A 437 14.06 -33.51 10.36
C LEU A 437 14.59 -32.29 11.13
N TYR A 438 13.87 -31.84 12.17
CA TYR A 438 14.21 -30.68 13.00
C TYR A 438 14.48 -31.04 14.47
N PRO A 439 15.49 -31.89 14.77
CA PRO A 439 15.69 -32.44 16.12
C PRO A 439 16.07 -31.38 17.17
N ARG A 440 16.61 -30.23 16.73
CA ARG A 440 16.94 -29.08 17.59
C ARG A 440 15.72 -28.26 18.02
N VAL A 441 14.60 -28.35 17.29
CA VAL A 441 13.36 -27.69 17.69
C VAL A 441 12.82 -28.40 18.94
N ARG A 442 12.53 -27.62 19.97
CA ARG A 442 12.10 -28.04 21.30
C ARG A 442 10.58 -27.89 21.40
N THR A 443 9.99 -28.54 22.39
CA THR A 443 8.55 -28.46 22.70
C THR A 443 8.07 -27.00 22.75
N GLY A 444 6.85 -26.76 22.28
CA GLY A 444 6.32 -25.42 22.00
C GLY A 444 6.72 -24.86 20.62
N GLY A 445 7.53 -25.58 19.85
CA GLY A 445 8.12 -25.09 18.60
C GLY A 445 9.28 -24.13 18.79
N HIS A 446 9.86 -24.11 19.99
CA HIS A 446 10.89 -23.15 20.41
C HIS A 446 12.29 -23.63 19.97
N ASN A 447 13.07 -22.76 19.34
CA ASN A 447 14.45 -23.04 18.96
C ASN A 447 15.32 -21.79 19.10
N TRP A 448 16.55 -21.97 19.54
CA TRP A 448 17.63 -20.98 19.54
C TRP A 448 18.97 -21.66 19.18
N PRO A 449 19.96 -20.93 18.63
CA PRO A 449 21.28 -21.46 18.33
C PRO A 449 22.05 -21.88 19.58
N ASP A 450 22.72 -23.04 19.53
CA ASP A 450 23.45 -23.60 20.68
C ASP A 450 24.87 -22.99 20.87
N ASN A 451 25.41 -22.31 19.85
CA ASN A 451 26.80 -21.82 19.80
C ASN A 451 26.96 -20.30 19.88
N CYS A 452 25.86 -19.53 19.91
CA CYS A 452 25.86 -18.08 20.02
C CYS A 452 24.55 -17.60 20.65
N THR A 453 24.52 -16.38 21.20
CA THR A 453 23.27 -15.77 21.66
C THR A 453 22.56 -15.10 20.48
N ALA A 454 21.31 -15.50 20.22
CA ALA A 454 20.50 -14.93 19.15
C ALA A 454 20.30 -13.41 19.32
N ARG A 455 20.28 -12.68 18.19
CA ARG A 455 20.06 -11.22 18.18
C ARG A 455 18.62 -10.82 18.42
N HIS A 456 17.68 -11.69 18.07
CA HIS A 456 16.26 -11.40 18.03
C HIS A 456 15.47 -12.54 18.66
N ARG A 457 14.57 -12.19 19.58
CA ARG A 457 13.53 -13.07 20.11
C ARG A 457 12.24 -12.87 19.32
N VAL A 458 11.80 -13.90 18.60
CA VAL A 458 10.79 -13.80 17.53
C VAL A 458 9.61 -14.77 17.75
N ALA A 459 8.41 -14.22 17.99
CA ALA A 459 7.17 -15.01 17.93
C ALA A 459 6.60 -15.00 16.52
N ILE A 460 6.39 -16.17 15.92
CA ILE A 460 5.67 -16.31 14.64
C ILE A 460 4.21 -16.67 14.97
N ILE A 461 3.30 -15.74 14.69
CA ILE A 461 1.86 -15.86 14.93
C ILE A 461 1.16 -16.29 13.64
N VAL A 462 0.49 -17.43 13.67
CA VAL A 462 -0.19 -18.04 12.53
C VAL A 462 -1.68 -18.18 12.83
N PRO A 463 -2.58 -17.42 12.17
CA PRO A 463 -4.02 -17.55 12.35
C PRO A 463 -4.50 -18.77 11.57
N TYR A 464 -5.30 -19.62 12.20
CA TYR A 464 -5.49 -20.98 11.71
C TYR A 464 -6.89 -21.52 11.96
N ARG A 465 -7.33 -22.39 11.03
CA ARG A 465 -8.48 -23.29 11.14
C ARG A 465 -8.41 -24.32 10.01
N ASP A 466 -8.69 -25.59 10.28
CA ASP A 466 -8.94 -26.67 9.29
C ASP A 466 -7.92 -26.78 8.12
N ARG A 467 -6.62 -26.55 8.36
CA ARG A 467 -5.58 -26.46 7.31
C ARG A 467 -4.35 -27.32 7.59
N GLU A 468 -4.52 -28.55 8.08
CA GLU A 468 -3.40 -29.35 8.60
C GLU A 468 -2.30 -29.63 7.56
N THR A 469 -2.68 -29.98 6.32
CA THR A 469 -1.73 -30.15 5.21
C THR A 469 -0.89 -28.89 4.98
N HIS A 470 -1.51 -27.69 4.98
CA HIS A 470 -0.77 -26.44 4.85
C HIS A 470 0.15 -26.21 6.04
N LEU A 471 -0.30 -26.51 7.27
CA LEU A 471 0.52 -26.38 8.47
C LEU A 471 1.75 -27.30 8.43
N ARG A 472 1.62 -28.54 7.94
CA ARG A 472 2.76 -29.46 7.80
C ARG A 472 3.78 -28.96 6.77
N ILE A 473 3.33 -28.47 5.61
CA ILE A 473 4.18 -27.81 4.61
C ILE A 473 4.84 -26.54 5.18
N PHE A 474 4.08 -25.71 5.89
CA PHE A 474 4.54 -24.48 6.52
C PHE A 474 5.64 -24.74 7.54
N LEU A 475 5.43 -25.67 8.48
CA LEU A 475 6.43 -26.04 9.48
C LEU A 475 7.70 -26.60 8.83
N HIS A 476 7.58 -27.37 7.73
CA HIS A 476 8.74 -27.85 6.99
C HIS A 476 9.64 -26.71 6.50
N ASN A 477 9.06 -25.74 5.78
CA ASN A 477 9.80 -24.63 5.19
C ASN A 477 10.30 -23.64 6.25
N LEU A 478 9.46 -23.29 7.23
CA LEU A 478 9.80 -22.27 8.22
C LEU A 478 10.83 -22.77 9.24
N HIS A 479 10.79 -24.02 9.73
CA HIS A 479 11.85 -24.50 10.62
C HIS A 479 13.21 -24.58 9.91
N PHE A 480 13.25 -24.95 8.63
CA PHE A 480 14.48 -24.89 7.83
C PHE A 480 15.03 -23.45 7.77
N LEU A 481 14.19 -22.48 7.44
CA LEU A 481 14.60 -21.09 7.32
C LEU A 481 15.06 -20.48 8.67
N LEU A 482 14.20 -20.56 9.68
CA LEU A 482 14.37 -19.83 10.94
C LEU A 482 15.57 -20.36 11.75
N THR A 483 15.89 -21.65 11.63
CA THR A 483 17.12 -22.23 12.22
C THR A 483 18.38 -21.72 11.52
N LYS A 484 18.39 -21.58 10.19
CA LYS A 484 19.51 -20.98 9.44
C LYS A 484 19.74 -19.50 9.78
N GLN A 485 18.67 -18.75 10.08
CA GLN A 485 18.74 -17.35 10.47
C GLN A 485 19.20 -17.12 11.93
N GLN A 486 19.55 -18.17 12.68
CA GLN A 486 20.08 -18.10 14.05
C GLN A 486 19.20 -17.31 15.05
N LEU A 487 17.88 -17.40 14.86
CA LEU A 487 16.88 -16.74 15.72
C LEU A 487 16.62 -17.54 17.00
N ASP A 488 16.24 -16.84 18.07
CA ASP A 488 15.51 -17.41 19.20
C ASP A 488 14.02 -17.23 18.89
N TYR A 489 13.33 -18.29 18.49
CA TYR A 489 11.99 -18.20 17.92
C TYR A 489 11.05 -19.31 18.36
N ALA A 490 9.74 -19.04 18.36
CA ALA A 490 8.70 -20.07 18.46
C ALA A 490 7.53 -19.79 17.51
N ILE A 491 6.84 -20.87 17.11
CA ILE A 491 5.67 -20.82 16.22
C ILE A 491 4.40 -21.03 17.04
N PHE A 492 3.48 -20.08 16.96
CA PHE A 492 2.18 -20.07 17.64
C PHE A 492 1.07 -20.18 16.61
N VAL A 493 0.39 -21.32 16.58
CA VAL A 493 -0.79 -21.58 15.76
C VAL A 493 -2.02 -21.21 16.57
N VAL A 494 -2.63 -20.08 16.24
CA VAL A 494 -3.83 -19.55 16.91
C VAL A 494 -5.05 -20.05 16.16
N GLU A 495 -5.69 -21.06 16.73
CA GLU A 495 -6.75 -21.82 16.09
C GLU A 495 -8.13 -21.30 16.50
N GLN A 496 -8.93 -20.90 15.52
CA GLN A 496 -10.28 -20.42 15.78
C GLN A 496 -11.26 -21.58 15.97
N ALA A 497 -12.04 -21.53 17.05
CA ALA A 497 -13.12 -22.46 17.30
C ALA A 497 -14.12 -22.54 16.12
N ASN A 498 -14.71 -23.73 15.98
CA ASN A 498 -15.67 -24.04 14.92
C ASN A 498 -16.98 -23.24 15.04
N ASN A 499 -17.76 -23.22 13.95
CA ASN A 499 -19.06 -22.53 13.84
C ASN A 499 -19.02 -21.00 14.00
N GLN A 500 -17.87 -20.37 13.74
CA GLN A 500 -17.71 -18.91 13.64
C GLN A 500 -17.22 -18.49 12.24
N THR A 501 -17.49 -17.25 11.84
CA THR A 501 -16.85 -16.64 10.66
C THR A 501 -15.36 -16.43 10.95
N PHE A 502 -14.47 -16.74 10.00
CA PHE A 502 -13.03 -16.58 10.23
C PHE A 502 -12.66 -15.10 10.46
N ASN A 503 -11.86 -14.81 11.49
CA ASN A 503 -11.43 -13.45 11.82
C ASN A 503 -9.91 -13.38 12.01
N ARG A 504 -9.22 -13.20 10.87
CA ARG A 504 -7.76 -13.20 10.78
C ARG A 504 -7.10 -12.17 11.69
N GLY A 505 -7.57 -10.92 11.67
CA GLY A 505 -7.01 -9.83 12.47
C GLY A 505 -7.12 -10.08 13.98
N LYS A 506 -8.29 -10.56 14.43
CA LYS A 506 -8.51 -10.87 15.85
C LYS A 506 -7.66 -12.03 16.33
N LEU A 507 -7.43 -13.06 15.52
CA LEU A 507 -6.49 -14.16 15.84
C LEU A 507 -5.04 -13.68 15.97
N MET A 508 -4.58 -12.76 15.11
CA MET A 508 -3.26 -12.15 15.25
C MET A 508 -3.11 -11.39 16.59
N ASN A 509 -4.14 -10.64 16.99
CA ASN A 509 -4.18 -9.95 18.29
C ASN A 509 -4.12 -10.94 19.47
N VAL A 510 -4.90 -12.03 19.43
CA VAL A 510 -4.85 -13.10 20.43
C VAL A 510 -3.44 -13.69 20.53
N GLY A 511 -2.84 -14.08 19.40
CA GLY A 511 -1.50 -14.67 19.38
C GLY A 511 -0.42 -13.74 19.95
N PHE A 512 -0.51 -12.43 19.69
CA PHE A 512 0.37 -11.45 20.30
C PHE A 512 0.28 -11.42 21.83
N VAL A 513 -0.95 -11.46 22.38
CA VAL A 513 -1.18 -11.45 23.84
C VAL A 513 -0.70 -12.76 24.45
N GLU A 514 -1.19 -13.90 23.96
CA GLU A 514 -0.86 -15.21 24.54
C GLU A 514 0.63 -15.53 24.44
N ALA A 515 1.28 -15.29 23.28
CA ALA A 515 2.72 -15.49 23.17
C ALA A 515 3.51 -14.58 24.13
N SER A 516 3.04 -13.35 24.38
CA SER A 516 3.68 -12.42 25.33
C SER A 516 3.60 -12.86 26.79
N LEU A 517 2.65 -13.73 27.15
CA LEU A 517 2.58 -14.34 28.49
C LEU A 517 3.60 -15.46 28.69
N LEU A 518 4.06 -16.07 27.59
CA LEU A 518 4.90 -17.27 27.62
C LEU A 518 6.41 -16.94 27.61
N TYR A 519 6.82 -15.87 26.92
CA TYR A 519 8.23 -15.48 26.82
C TYR A 519 8.39 -13.99 26.44
N ASP A 520 9.58 -13.43 26.67
CA ASP A 520 9.87 -12.02 26.38
C ASP A 520 10.21 -11.78 24.90
N TRP A 521 9.23 -11.99 24.02
CA TRP A 521 9.37 -11.74 22.58
C TRP A 521 9.55 -10.25 22.28
N GLN A 522 10.56 -9.94 21.45
CA GLN A 522 10.88 -8.59 21.01
C GLN A 522 10.20 -8.26 19.66
N CYS A 523 10.06 -9.29 18.82
CA CYS A 523 9.58 -9.21 17.45
C CYS A 523 8.43 -10.19 17.24
N PHE A 524 7.38 -9.74 16.54
CA PHE A 524 6.22 -10.53 16.18
C PHE A 524 6.12 -10.59 14.66
N ILE A 525 6.08 -11.81 14.12
CA ILE A 525 5.84 -12.08 12.70
C ILE A 525 4.42 -12.59 12.56
N PHE A 526 3.53 -11.82 11.93
CA PHE A 526 2.16 -12.21 11.66
C PHE A 526 2.11 -12.84 10.27
N HIS A 527 1.75 -14.12 10.19
CA HIS A 527 2.05 -14.95 9.01
C HIS A 527 0.90 -15.86 8.58
N ASP A 528 0.50 -15.77 7.32
CA ASP A 528 -0.47 -16.69 6.73
C ASP A 528 0.16 -18.08 6.52
N VAL A 529 -0.58 -19.14 6.91
CA VAL A 529 -0.09 -20.53 6.87
C VAL A 529 0.17 -21.05 5.45
N ASP A 530 -0.34 -20.37 4.43
CA ASP A 530 -0.20 -20.74 3.02
C ASP A 530 0.89 -19.97 2.27
N LEU A 531 1.69 -19.14 2.95
CA LEU A 531 2.82 -18.43 2.33
C LEU A 531 4.15 -19.06 2.75
N LEU A 532 5.02 -19.32 1.77
CA LEU A 532 6.32 -19.95 1.96
C LEU A 532 7.43 -19.07 1.34
N PRO A 533 8.42 -18.59 2.11
CA PRO A 533 9.48 -17.72 1.60
C PRO A 533 10.44 -18.46 0.65
N GLU A 534 10.86 -17.81 -0.43
CA GLU A 534 11.76 -18.39 -1.45
C GLU A 534 13.24 -17.99 -1.29
N ASP A 535 13.59 -17.09 -0.35
CA ASP A 535 14.94 -16.56 -0.19
C ASP A 535 15.30 -16.38 1.30
N ASP A 536 16.42 -16.95 1.73
CA ASP A 536 16.81 -16.95 3.16
C ASP A 536 17.40 -15.62 3.66
N ARG A 537 17.66 -14.66 2.76
CA ARG A 537 18.02 -13.28 3.10
C ARG A 537 16.81 -12.45 3.52
N ASN A 538 15.59 -12.99 3.40
CA ASN A 538 14.38 -12.37 3.95
C ASN A 538 14.34 -12.61 5.45
N LEU A 539 15.06 -11.79 6.22
CA LEU A 539 15.24 -12.02 7.66
C LEU A 539 13.92 -11.86 8.43
N TYR A 540 13.55 -12.89 9.19
CA TYR A 540 12.41 -12.93 10.11
C TYR A 540 12.76 -12.16 11.40
N SER A 541 13.03 -10.88 11.22
CA SER A 541 13.40 -9.92 12.26
C SER A 541 12.73 -8.57 12.02
N CYS A 542 12.53 -7.81 13.09
CA CYS A 542 11.77 -6.57 13.08
C CYS A 542 12.73 -5.36 12.98
N PRO A 543 12.64 -4.55 11.92
CA PRO A 543 13.39 -3.29 11.79
C PRO A 543 12.64 -2.11 12.44
N GLU A 544 13.20 -0.90 12.36
CA GLU A 544 12.61 0.36 12.88
C GLU A 544 11.21 0.69 12.32
N HIS A 545 10.86 0.17 11.15
CA HIS A 545 9.60 0.43 10.45
C HIS A 545 8.88 -0.89 10.11
N PRO A 546 7.61 -1.10 10.52
CA PRO A 546 6.82 -2.30 10.25
C PRO A 546 7.05 -2.88 8.85
N ARG A 547 7.47 -4.14 8.79
CA ARG A 547 7.95 -4.76 7.54
C ARG A 547 6.86 -5.60 6.90
N HIS A 548 6.58 -5.36 5.63
CA HIS A 548 5.85 -6.29 4.78
C HIS A 548 6.86 -7.24 4.13
N MET A 549 6.86 -8.49 4.55
CA MET A 549 7.85 -9.49 4.14
C MET A 549 7.45 -10.14 2.82
N SER A 550 6.17 -10.45 2.64
CA SER A 550 5.58 -11.06 1.43
C SER A 550 5.29 -10.04 0.32
N ALA A 551 6.25 -9.18 0.00
CA ALA A 551 6.06 -8.14 -1.02
C ALA A 551 5.95 -8.66 -2.46
N ALA A 552 6.38 -9.90 -2.72
CA ALA A 552 6.35 -10.50 -4.05
C ALA A 552 5.83 -11.95 -3.98
N VAL A 553 4.51 -12.14 -4.04
CA VAL A 553 3.88 -13.48 -4.01
C VAL A 553 3.65 -14.04 -5.41
N ASP A 554 3.93 -15.33 -5.62
CA ASP A 554 3.79 -16.03 -6.91
C ASP A 554 2.39 -15.94 -7.54
N LYS A 555 1.34 -16.00 -6.73
CA LYS A 555 -0.08 -15.79 -7.12
C LYS A 555 -0.33 -14.45 -7.80
N PHE A 556 0.48 -13.44 -7.51
CA PHE A 556 0.45 -12.12 -8.13
C PHE A 556 1.62 -11.92 -9.12
N ASN A 557 2.18 -13.01 -9.66
CA ASN A 557 3.36 -13.04 -10.53
C ASN A 557 4.58 -12.30 -9.92
N TYR A 558 4.75 -12.39 -8.59
CA TYR A 558 5.77 -11.66 -7.84
C TYR A 558 5.66 -10.12 -7.97
N VAL A 559 4.46 -9.60 -8.25
CA VAL A 559 4.16 -8.16 -8.29
C VAL A 559 3.38 -7.80 -7.03
N LEU A 560 3.79 -6.72 -6.34
CA LEU A 560 3.06 -6.18 -5.20
C LEU A 560 1.68 -5.68 -5.68
N PRO A 561 0.53 -6.11 -5.12
CA PRO A 561 -0.77 -5.73 -5.67
C PRO A 561 -1.08 -4.21 -5.63
N TYR A 562 -0.68 -3.53 -4.55
CA TYR A 562 -0.83 -2.08 -4.37
C TYR A 562 0.12 -1.60 -3.26
N ALA A 563 0.49 -0.32 -3.24
CA ALA A 563 1.58 0.19 -2.41
C ALA A 563 1.32 0.10 -0.88
N GLN A 564 0.04 0.14 -0.49
CA GLN A 564 -0.42 0.08 0.91
C GLN A 564 -0.46 -1.34 1.49
N ILE A 565 -0.46 -2.40 0.67
CA ILE A 565 -0.74 -3.77 1.16
C ILE A 565 0.21 -4.19 2.29
N PHE A 566 -0.40 -4.70 3.37
CA PHE A 566 0.28 -5.19 4.58
C PHE A 566 -0.36 -6.52 5.04
N GLY A 567 -0.66 -7.40 4.08
CA GLY A 567 -1.18 -8.75 4.30
C GLY A 567 -0.10 -9.82 4.23
N GLY A 568 -0.48 -11.11 4.28
CA GLY A 568 0.45 -12.22 4.11
C GLY A 568 1.38 -12.43 5.31
N ALA A 569 2.66 -12.12 5.12
CA ALA A 569 3.72 -12.19 6.13
C ALA A 569 4.23 -10.78 6.46
N THR A 570 4.15 -10.39 7.74
CA THR A 570 4.52 -9.05 8.22
C THR A 570 5.26 -9.11 9.55
N ALA A 571 6.16 -8.16 9.83
CA ALA A 571 6.93 -8.09 11.06
C ALA A 571 6.74 -6.74 11.78
N MET A 572 6.48 -6.79 13.09
CA MET A 572 6.39 -5.62 13.95
C MET A 572 7.05 -5.89 15.32
N THR A 573 7.79 -4.94 15.87
CA THR A 573 8.24 -5.04 17.26
C THR A 573 7.05 -5.01 18.22
N ARG A 574 7.24 -5.48 19.46
CA ARG A 574 6.23 -5.41 20.52
C ARG A 574 5.67 -3.98 20.68
N GLU A 575 6.54 -2.98 20.64
CA GLU A 575 6.22 -1.56 20.80
C GLU A 575 5.51 -0.99 19.57
N GLN A 576 5.93 -1.39 18.36
CA GLN A 576 5.24 -1.01 17.12
C GLN A 576 3.80 -1.55 17.12
N PHE A 577 3.60 -2.82 17.47
CA PHE A 577 2.29 -3.46 17.46
C PHE A 577 1.36 -2.89 18.54
N ALA A 578 1.87 -2.69 19.76
CA ALA A 578 1.13 -2.00 20.83
C ALA A 578 0.76 -0.56 20.44
N ARG A 579 1.65 0.19 19.78
CA ARG A 579 1.41 1.58 19.37
C ARG A 579 0.36 1.74 18.26
N VAL A 580 0.20 0.75 17.38
CA VAL A 580 -0.92 0.72 16.40
C VAL A 580 -2.22 0.16 16.99
N ASN A 581 -2.23 -0.23 18.27
CA ASN A 581 -3.33 -0.94 18.93
C ASN A 581 -3.69 -2.29 18.29
N GLY A 582 -2.71 -2.97 17.67
CA GLY A 582 -2.92 -4.19 16.91
C GLY A 582 -3.88 -4.05 15.70
N PHE A 583 -4.35 -5.18 15.19
CA PHE A 583 -5.35 -5.26 14.13
C PHE A 583 -6.75 -4.86 14.64
N SER A 584 -7.66 -4.54 13.72
CA SER A 584 -9.09 -4.48 14.04
C SER A 584 -9.64 -5.85 14.45
N ASN A 585 -10.56 -5.87 15.42
CA ASN A 585 -11.29 -7.05 15.85
C ASN A 585 -12.56 -7.30 14.99
N ASP A 586 -12.92 -6.39 14.10
CA ASP A 586 -14.26 -6.31 13.49
C ASP A 586 -14.36 -6.96 12.09
N TYR A 587 -13.24 -7.42 11.53
CA TYR A 587 -13.18 -8.04 10.21
C TYR A 587 -13.55 -9.53 10.24
N TRP A 588 -14.84 -9.78 10.42
CA TRP A 588 -15.44 -11.11 10.29
C TRP A 588 -15.64 -11.47 8.81
N GLY A 589 -14.84 -12.41 8.29
CA GLY A 589 -14.84 -12.82 6.89
C GLY A 589 -13.71 -12.18 6.07
N TRP A 590 -13.73 -12.40 4.75
CA TRP A 590 -12.57 -12.08 3.91
C TRP A 590 -12.41 -10.59 3.54
N GLY A 591 -11.29 -10.02 4.00
CA GLY A 591 -10.54 -8.92 3.38
C GLY A 591 -10.77 -7.55 4.00
N GLY A 592 -9.74 -6.69 3.91
CA GLY A 592 -9.73 -5.30 4.35
C GLY A 592 -9.10 -5.09 5.73
N GLU A 593 -8.75 -6.16 6.45
CA GLU A 593 -8.03 -6.08 7.73
C GLU A 593 -6.54 -5.79 7.53
N ASP A 594 -5.99 -6.18 6.37
CA ASP A 594 -4.66 -5.85 5.86
C ASP A 594 -4.55 -4.39 5.41
N ASP A 595 -5.59 -3.85 4.79
CA ASP A 595 -5.74 -2.40 4.52
C ASP A 595 -5.88 -1.59 5.83
N ASP A 596 -6.64 -2.10 6.81
CA ASP A 596 -6.88 -1.44 8.09
C ASP A 596 -5.60 -1.29 8.91
N ILE A 597 -4.82 -2.36 9.09
CA ILE A 597 -3.53 -2.30 9.80
C ILE A 597 -2.51 -1.38 9.09
N ALA A 598 -2.51 -1.34 7.75
CA ALA A 598 -1.67 -0.42 6.98
C ALA A 598 -2.01 1.05 7.26
N ASN A 599 -3.31 1.38 7.36
CA ASN A 599 -3.78 2.69 7.80
C ASN A 599 -3.34 3.00 9.24
N ARG A 600 -3.42 2.04 10.17
CA ARG A 600 -2.97 2.23 11.56
C ARG A 600 -1.47 2.49 11.67
N ILE A 601 -0.66 1.77 10.91
CA ILE A 601 0.80 1.98 10.80
C ILE A 601 1.09 3.42 10.37
N SER A 602 0.41 3.91 9.33
CA SER A 602 0.50 5.30 8.88
C SER A 602 0.06 6.30 9.97
N TYR A 603 -1.08 6.07 10.63
CA TYR A 603 -1.60 6.96 11.70
C TYR A 603 -0.74 6.96 12.98
N ALA A 604 0.01 5.89 13.24
CA ALA A 604 1.00 5.84 14.32
C ALA A 604 2.29 6.61 14.01
N GLY A 605 2.48 7.05 12.75
CA GLY A 605 3.66 7.78 12.27
C GLY A 605 4.75 6.87 11.67
N TYR A 606 4.43 5.61 11.37
CA TYR A 606 5.37 4.66 10.77
C TYR A 606 5.23 4.58 9.24
N LYS A 607 6.30 4.12 8.59
CA LYS A 607 6.29 3.71 7.17
C LYS A 607 6.28 2.19 7.08
N ILE A 608 5.87 1.64 5.95
CA ILE A 608 6.01 0.21 5.65
C ILE A 608 7.41 -0.01 5.04
N SER A 609 8.23 -0.85 5.67
CA SER A 609 9.50 -1.31 5.09
C SER A 609 9.30 -2.60 4.29
N ARG A 610 10.09 -2.79 3.23
CA ARG A 610 10.07 -3.99 2.37
C ARG A 610 11.48 -4.36 1.97
N TYR A 611 11.76 -5.65 1.80
CA TYR A 611 12.97 -6.09 1.10
C TYR A 611 12.84 -5.84 -0.41
N PRO A 612 13.96 -5.76 -1.16
CA PRO A 612 13.94 -5.80 -2.62
C PRO A 612 13.14 -7.00 -3.14
N LYS A 613 12.42 -6.83 -4.26
CA LYS A 613 11.53 -7.86 -4.84
C LYS A 613 12.17 -9.24 -4.99
N ILE A 614 13.48 -9.31 -5.26
CA ILE A 614 14.22 -10.58 -5.40
C ILE A 614 14.37 -11.37 -4.09
N ILE A 615 14.41 -10.68 -2.93
CA ILE A 615 14.47 -11.29 -1.59
C ILE A 615 13.05 -11.47 -1.02
N ALA A 616 12.13 -10.56 -1.31
CA ALA A 616 10.77 -10.56 -0.76
C ALA A 616 9.82 -11.60 -1.42
N ARG A 617 10.38 -12.65 -2.04
CA ARG A 617 9.65 -13.66 -2.81
C ARG A 617 8.98 -14.69 -1.90
N TYR A 618 7.72 -14.97 -2.18
CA TYR A 618 6.94 -16.02 -1.52
C TYR A 618 6.14 -16.84 -2.53
N LYS A 619 6.02 -18.12 -2.24
CA LYS A 619 5.14 -19.07 -2.92
C LYS A 619 3.87 -19.29 -2.10
N MET A 620 2.71 -19.24 -2.74
CA MET A 620 1.44 -19.56 -2.09
C MET A 620 1.07 -21.03 -2.30
N ILE A 621 0.77 -21.74 -1.21
CA ILE A 621 0.15 -23.07 -1.25
C ILE A 621 -1.23 -22.92 -1.89
N LYS A 622 -1.46 -23.62 -3.01
CA LYS A 622 -2.71 -23.53 -3.76
C LYS A 622 -3.84 -24.17 -2.97
N HIS A 623 -4.89 -23.38 -2.71
CA HIS A 623 -6.15 -23.84 -2.15
C HIS A 623 -7.33 -23.27 -2.94
N GLU A 624 -8.48 -23.95 -2.90
CA GLU A 624 -9.73 -23.36 -3.37
C GLU A 624 -10.18 -22.25 -2.40
N GLN A 625 -10.98 -21.29 -2.89
CA GLN A 625 -11.54 -20.27 -2.02
C GLN A 625 -12.53 -20.92 -1.03
N GLU A 626 -12.26 -20.80 0.27
CA GLU A 626 -13.05 -21.43 1.32
C GLU A 626 -14.52 -20.98 1.26
N ARG A 627 -15.43 -21.92 1.05
CA ARG A 627 -16.88 -21.67 1.06
C ARG A 627 -17.38 -21.14 2.41
N MET A 628 -16.64 -21.40 3.50
CA MET A 628 -16.95 -20.98 4.88
C MET A 628 -16.23 -19.70 5.32
N ASN A 629 -15.52 -19.02 4.41
CA ASN A 629 -14.96 -17.69 4.65
C ASN A 629 -15.58 -16.67 3.66
N PRO A 630 -16.85 -16.26 3.89
CA PRO A 630 -17.53 -15.34 3.00
C PRO A 630 -16.79 -14.00 2.96
N LYS A 631 -16.88 -13.31 1.82
CA LYS A 631 -16.44 -11.92 1.73
C LYS A 631 -17.20 -11.07 2.75
N ASN A 632 -16.46 -10.27 3.53
CA ASN A 632 -17.08 -9.31 4.44
C ASN A 632 -17.67 -8.15 3.61
N ASP A 633 -18.99 -8.04 3.55
CA ASP A 633 -19.68 -6.98 2.79
C ASP A 633 -19.53 -5.59 3.43
N CYS A 634 -19.27 -5.54 4.74
CA CYS A 634 -19.11 -4.33 5.54
C CYS A 634 -17.67 -3.78 5.54
N ARG A 635 -16.69 -4.53 5.02
CA ARG A 635 -15.26 -4.21 5.11
C ARG A 635 -14.90 -2.79 4.68
N TRP A 636 -15.60 -2.24 3.69
CA TRP A 636 -15.40 -0.87 3.22
C TRP A 636 -16.02 0.19 4.14
N ASP A 637 -17.14 -0.14 4.80
CA ASP A 637 -17.79 0.72 5.78
C ASP A 637 -17.00 0.71 7.11
N ILE A 638 -16.30 -0.38 7.44
CA ILE A 638 -15.34 -0.48 8.56
C ILE A 638 -14.05 0.28 8.22
N LEU A 639 -13.44 0.01 7.06
CA LEU A 639 -12.19 0.65 6.61
C LEU A 639 -12.34 2.18 6.44
N GLY A 640 -13.51 2.63 5.98
CA GLY A 640 -13.84 4.05 5.93
C GLY A 640 -13.87 4.75 7.30
N LYS A 641 -13.94 3.97 8.39
CA LYS A 641 -13.97 4.43 9.78
C LYS A 641 -12.68 4.18 10.56
N THR A 642 -11.65 3.54 9.98
CA THR A 642 -10.39 3.19 10.69
C THR A 642 -9.82 4.37 11.48
N LYS A 643 -9.77 5.57 10.88
CA LYS A 643 -9.22 6.78 11.52
C LYS A 643 -9.95 7.18 12.81
N GLN A 644 -11.25 6.91 12.94
CA GLN A 644 -11.98 7.12 14.18
C GLN A 644 -11.85 5.92 15.14
N ARG A 645 -11.86 4.70 14.61
CA ARG A 645 -11.96 3.44 15.40
C ARG A 645 -10.66 2.96 16.03
N TRP A 646 -9.53 3.09 15.35
CA TRP A 646 -8.31 2.32 15.64
C TRP A 646 -7.74 2.44 17.07
N ARG A 647 -8.08 3.51 17.81
CA ARG A 647 -7.64 3.71 19.19
C ARG A 647 -8.51 3.01 20.24
N HIS A 648 -9.68 2.50 19.87
CA HIS A 648 -10.60 1.79 20.76
C HIS A 648 -11.00 0.41 20.25
N ASP A 649 -11.04 0.18 18.93
CA ASP A 649 -11.05 -1.15 18.32
C ASP A 649 -9.61 -1.66 18.16
N GLY A 650 -9.29 -2.79 18.78
CA GLY A 650 -7.99 -3.47 18.65
C GLY A 650 -7.58 -4.20 19.94
N LEU A 651 -6.29 -4.16 20.30
CA LEU A 651 -5.79 -4.72 21.56
C LEU A 651 -6.54 -4.15 22.79
N SER A 652 -6.91 -2.87 22.75
CA SER A 652 -7.70 -2.18 23.77
C SER A 652 -9.11 -2.74 24.03
N SER A 653 -9.69 -3.48 23.07
CA SER A 653 -11.03 -4.07 23.13
C SER A 653 -11.04 -5.57 22.84
N LEU A 654 -9.86 -6.21 22.86
CA LEU A 654 -9.72 -7.62 22.54
C LEU A 654 -10.44 -8.48 23.58
N ASN A 655 -11.45 -9.23 23.12
CA ASN A 655 -12.25 -10.13 23.95
C ASN A 655 -12.39 -11.50 23.27
N TYR A 656 -12.03 -12.56 23.98
CA TYR A 656 -11.96 -13.96 23.54
C TYR A 656 -11.90 -14.88 24.77
N THR A 657 -12.02 -16.19 24.58
CA THR A 657 -11.68 -17.18 25.59
C THR A 657 -10.70 -18.20 25.03
N VAL A 658 -9.67 -18.54 25.81
CA VAL A 658 -8.79 -19.69 25.52
C VAL A 658 -9.52 -20.96 25.94
N LEU A 659 -9.67 -21.89 25.00
CA LEU A 659 -10.28 -23.20 25.23
C LEU A 659 -9.23 -24.24 25.62
N THR A 660 -8.10 -24.27 24.90
CA THR A 660 -6.95 -25.13 25.19
C THR A 660 -5.65 -24.49 24.71
N THR A 661 -4.55 -24.76 25.41
CA THR A 661 -3.18 -24.48 24.96
C THR A 661 -2.40 -25.80 24.96
N THR A 662 -1.89 -26.20 23.78
CA THR A 662 -1.14 -27.46 23.61
C THR A 662 0.24 -27.21 23.03
N PHE A 663 1.28 -27.58 23.80
CA PHE A 663 2.68 -27.44 23.38
C PHE A 663 3.12 -28.69 22.60
N HIS A 664 2.95 -28.67 21.28
CA HIS A 664 3.47 -29.74 20.41
C HIS A 664 4.98 -29.62 20.23
N ARG A 665 5.62 -30.63 19.64
CA ARG A 665 7.08 -30.62 19.42
C ARG A 665 7.56 -29.49 18.49
N LEU A 666 6.72 -29.05 17.56
CA LEU A 666 7.08 -28.14 16.46
C LEU A 666 6.37 -26.78 16.52
N TYR A 667 5.32 -26.65 17.33
CA TYR A 667 4.54 -25.42 17.48
C TYR A 667 3.74 -25.46 18.79
N THR A 668 3.26 -24.30 19.21
CA THR A 668 2.24 -24.18 20.25
C THR A 668 0.89 -23.95 19.58
N ASN A 669 -0.09 -24.80 19.87
CA ASN A 669 -1.47 -24.66 19.42
C ASN A 669 -2.28 -23.96 20.52
N ILE A 670 -3.02 -22.90 20.17
CA ILE A 670 -3.86 -22.14 21.09
C ILE A 670 -5.25 -22.07 20.47
N VAL A 671 -6.19 -22.88 20.98
CA VAL A 671 -7.57 -22.91 20.47
C VAL A 671 -8.40 -21.87 21.21
N VAL A 672 -9.05 -20.97 20.48
CA VAL A 672 -9.79 -19.84 21.06
C VAL A 672 -11.20 -19.69 20.49
N ASP A 673 -12.15 -19.35 21.36
CA ASP A 673 -13.45 -18.81 20.96
C ASP A 673 -13.35 -17.28 20.91
N LEU A 674 -13.60 -16.70 19.73
CA LEU A 674 -13.51 -15.25 19.50
C LEU A 674 -14.80 -14.48 19.83
N LEU A 675 -15.80 -15.13 20.43
CA LEU A 675 -17.06 -14.53 20.88
C LEU A 675 -17.74 -13.72 19.77
N GLU A 676 -17.97 -14.36 18.61
CA GLU A 676 -18.51 -13.68 17.41
C GLU A 676 -19.87 -13.02 17.67
N ARG A 677 -20.76 -13.68 18.42
CA ARG A 677 -22.11 -13.15 18.72
C ARG A 677 -22.02 -11.84 19.49
N ASP A 678 -21.23 -11.82 20.56
CA ASP A 678 -21.06 -10.64 21.42
C ASP A 678 -20.37 -9.51 20.65
N SER A 679 -19.34 -9.86 19.85
CA SER A 679 -18.62 -8.90 19.00
C SER A 679 -19.55 -8.25 17.96
N ARG A 680 -20.42 -9.03 17.32
CA ARG A 680 -21.41 -8.51 16.35
C ARG A 680 -22.50 -7.68 17.02
N SER A 681 -22.95 -8.06 18.22
CA SER A 681 -23.93 -7.28 18.99
C SER A 681 -23.41 -5.90 19.35
N ALA A 682 -22.18 -5.80 19.85
CA ALA A 682 -21.54 -4.51 20.15
C ALA A 682 -21.41 -3.61 18.90
N LEU A 683 -21.07 -4.19 17.75
CA LEU A 683 -21.00 -3.47 16.47
C LEU A 683 -22.36 -2.97 15.98
N ALA A 684 -23.42 -3.75 16.19
CA ALA A 684 -24.78 -3.33 15.85
C ALA A 684 -25.18 -2.11 16.67
N ASP A 685 -24.92 -2.11 17.98
CA ASP A 685 -25.24 -1.01 18.89
C ASP A 685 -24.48 0.29 18.54
N GLU A 686 -23.19 0.20 18.21
CA GLU A 686 -22.41 1.34 17.69
C GLU A 686 -22.95 1.89 16.35
N HIS A 687 -23.74 1.10 15.61
CA HIS A 687 -24.28 1.46 14.30
C HIS A 687 -25.78 1.83 14.32
N ILE A 688 -26.45 1.84 15.48
CA ILE A 688 -27.87 2.25 15.62
C ILE A 688 -28.13 3.69 15.11
N SER A 689 -27.10 4.55 14.99
CA SER A 689 -27.22 5.89 14.40
C SER A 689 -27.33 5.93 12.86
N GLN A 690 -27.07 4.81 12.16
CA GLN A 690 -27.13 4.73 10.69
C GLN A 690 -27.77 3.41 10.26
N LYS A 691 -28.91 3.47 9.55
CA LYS A 691 -29.71 2.29 9.13
C LYS A 691 -28.80 1.14 8.64
N PRO A 692 -28.78 -0.03 9.33
CA PRO A 692 -27.89 -1.12 8.95
C PRO A 692 -28.22 -1.62 7.55
N ARG A 693 -27.19 -1.81 6.73
CA ARG A 693 -27.30 -2.49 5.44
C ARG A 693 -27.43 -3.99 5.71
N LYS A 694 -28.47 -4.64 5.16
CA LYS A 694 -28.57 -6.11 5.18
C LYS A 694 -27.30 -6.72 4.57
N GLY A 695 -26.58 -7.53 5.34
CA GLY A 695 -25.25 -8.07 4.99
C GLY A 695 -24.17 -7.66 6.00
N CYS A 696 -24.44 -6.60 6.75
CA CYS A 696 -23.93 -6.38 8.10
C CYS A 696 -24.95 -6.94 9.12
#